data_AF-A0A0N5BWZ8-F1
#
_entry.id   AF-A0A0N5BWZ8-F1
#
_cell.length_a   1.000
_cell.length_b   1.000
_cell.length_c   1.000
_cell.angle_alpha   90.00
_cell.angle_beta   90.00
_cell.angle_gamma   90.00
#
_symmetry.space_group_name_H-M   'P 1'
#
loop_
_entity.id
_entity.type
_entity.pdbx_description
1 polymer ?
#
loop_
_entity_poly.entity_id
_entity_poly.type
_entity_poly.pdbx_seq_one_letter_code
_entity_poly.pdbx_strand_id
1 'polypeptide(L)'
;MNLENEIPCKLRKVERKRIVPILNRKYTNTNIPLTKFHVLKVTNKKLLSKLLLTCPKLPEEYEHLKRIRNGSEFLLEPLVENNSLSEECTKAIEDTFGKDNDNEITIVEVPSIMPLSKLQKEALKECWPVKCKRIKEVDDTINETIFNENEKKRIIELFEEIEETNGVIIYDPKSDKVIVEIKNYQKSHILDHPVIRAIDMLAELQNKDIESEQYLATGYYLIIDEEICAMCSMALVHSRVNKVFFGKLLSSKGVFVSNWRIMEESKINHHYSLFMIQSEEIKETECCWHFEVNENFRINSYENNMIIDMSYNNFMENVNKIADKLKCFNNCLIGVNFERGIQLVIAIVGIIISGNAFVILEKNSSSTFGKRMIECFRVNALLTKSGLEVFHFKELEWNGKNKIMYGIQSSGTTDNPKIIYVPFSCIIPNIECFYEIFKLTYHDIIICSTSFSFDPSIIELFLPIIYGCKLILVQDKFRRQPSLLCDVILNEKITFFQTTPTFLKILTKSNVLKLLSSSLKFLLIGGEEFPYFYLKNLMMSTNFTPSNLLKVYNVYGITEVSCWATIKEIKLESLIKSELSFPNYKDIAEMFGRLLFSTSIQITSSGKILIGGQRHCVVNYKFPQSSFIDSGDLFINGVFVGRKKYNGMLRDYEIENFCYVKWNEIENCKLVYGDNNFKVLFIKLNTNNDKLFVHIKESVYNETKKDFLPNDIVNFNDVWPITKNGKIDENELLNWYKRNSNLNLSFLSTNLSNLSMTLREIGIDSLKAIEINYHIQSYYPTKFPLFLQYLLNPTTTVDSLLQFLKYHKINFSLGDAISHDNMREISPNNVTSFSNKLSSNILWSINMYKCIDSNVIIFNECHNEFFNNDVYYVKDNIKTIQLAMVGSHSGLFIIVDIKSGNILFKYEAKGRIEGTCSDVFIYKNNTRELYIIAVPTYAGEIILIDIKGLEVIKVLNINAIIKCKPVYTNNGHLWFGGYNKTIYTINLDKISMKKIYDIDGLPFSEPLIVGDKIIYSLLSGSVYCFNTDNMMLIWKITKSSYPSFSKPTLLNIENEQYFIITSPEGYVSIFEVNNGKKFSEIKISGELFDSALINNDKIIVSCNKGNIYILNIFKNDILLIEKKTVFSGLNVVKNIRTFKEMFIGVTTNGKIWLIDKNLNEKECVFDAKADIFSFPAIIMNENSETLLIFGARDNLLRCISIK
;
A
#
# COMPACT_ATOMS: atom_id res chain seq x y z
N MET A 1 -23.70 -39.19 -44.72
CA MET A 1 -23.13 -39.96 -43.60
C MET A 1 -22.73 -38.95 -42.54
N ASN A 2 -23.41 -39.02 -41.39
CA ASN A 2 -23.37 -38.05 -40.30
C ASN A 2 -21.98 -37.99 -39.66
N LEU A 3 -21.42 -36.79 -39.55
CA LEU A 3 -20.20 -36.46 -38.80
C LEU A 3 -20.56 -35.38 -37.78
N GLU A 4 -21.38 -35.76 -36.81
CA GLU A 4 -21.41 -35.09 -35.51
C GLU A 4 -20.25 -35.69 -34.70
N ASN A 5 -19.07 -35.07 -34.80
CA ASN A 5 -17.99 -35.34 -33.84
C ASN A 5 -18.44 -34.74 -32.50
N GLU A 6 -18.77 -35.64 -31.57
CA GLU A 6 -19.15 -35.32 -30.20
C GLU A 6 -18.06 -34.48 -29.52
N ILE A 7 -18.40 -33.21 -29.25
CA ILE A 7 -17.68 -32.33 -28.34
C ILE A 7 -17.88 -32.89 -26.92
N PRO A 8 -16.83 -33.03 -26.09
CA PRO A 8 -16.93 -33.66 -24.77
C PRO A 8 -18.00 -32.95 -23.93
N CYS A 9 -19.01 -33.72 -23.51
CA CYS A 9 -20.19 -33.35 -22.73
C CYS A 9 -20.52 -31.84 -22.70
N LYS A 10 -21.32 -31.37 -23.66
CA LYS A 10 -22.12 -30.15 -23.45
C LYS A 10 -22.83 -30.32 -22.11
N LEU A 11 -22.44 -29.52 -21.11
CA LEU A 11 -23.35 -29.14 -20.04
C LEU A 11 -24.65 -28.75 -20.73
N ARG A 12 -25.71 -29.53 -20.57
CA ARG A 12 -27.03 -29.14 -21.08
C ARG A 12 -27.26 -27.75 -20.51
N LYS A 13 -27.29 -26.74 -21.39
CA LYS A 13 -27.69 -25.38 -21.04
C LYS A 13 -29.16 -25.47 -20.65
N VAL A 14 -29.42 -25.67 -19.37
CA VAL A 14 -30.73 -25.40 -18.81
C VAL A 14 -30.70 -23.92 -18.46
N GLU A 15 -31.03 -23.08 -19.44
CA GLU A 15 -31.34 -21.69 -19.15
C GLU A 15 -32.52 -21.69 -18.20
N ARG A 16 -32.29 -21.31 -16.94
CA ARG A 16 -33.37 -21.16 -15.98
C ARG A 16 -33.62 -19.67 -15.86
N LYS A 17 -34.75 -19.22 -16.38
CA LYS A 17 -35.19 -17.84 -16.22
C LYS A 17 -35.63 -17.64 -14.77
N ARG A 18 -35.14 -16.56 -14.16
CA ARG A 18 -35.49 -16.15 -12.80
C ARG A 18 -36.18 -14.79 -12.85
N ILE A 19 -37.28 -14.69 -12.13
CA ILE A 19 -38.00 -13.43 -11.95
C ILE A 19 -37.34 -12.69 -10.78
N VAL A 20 -36.63 -11.61 -11.10
CA VAL A 20 -35.95 -10.75 -10.13
C VAL A 20 -36.80 -9.49 -9.91
N PRO A 21 -37.22 -9.20 -8.69
CA PRO A 21 -37.99 -8.01 -8.42
C PRO A 21 -37.14 -6.75 -8.51
N ILE A 22 -37.74 -5.67 -9.01
CA ILE A 22 -37.09 -4.37 -9.03
C ILE A 22 -37.74 -3.45 -8.02
N LEU A 23 -36.99 -3.19 -6.96
CA LEU A 23 -37.41 -2.40 -5.82
C LEU A 23 -37.09 -0.92 -6.02
N ASN A 24 -37.98 -0.07 -5.52
CA ASN A 24 -37.77 1.38 -5.47
C ASN A 24 -36.47 1.71 -4.70
N ARG A 25 -35.71 2.69 -5.21
CA ARG A 25 -34.46 3.17 -4.60
C ARG A 25 -34.58 3.51 -3.12
N LYS A 26 -35.74 3.97 -2.65
CA LYS A 26 -35.97 4.25 -1.21
C LYS A 26 -35.77 3.03 -0.32
N TYR A 27 -35.92 1.81 -0.85
CA TYR A 27 -35.78 0.55 -0.11
C TYR A 27 -34.42 -0.14 -0.34
N THR A 28 -33.75 0.15 -1.46
CA THR A 28 -32.49 -0.49 -1.87
C THR A 28 -31.26 0.38 -1.67
N ASN A 29 -31.41 1.70 -1.58
CA ASN A 29 -30.30 2.60 -1.34
C ASN A 29 -29.76 2.40 0.09
N THR A 30 -28.51 1.99 0.21
CA THR A 30 -27.81 1.79 1.49
C THR A 30 -27.07 3.05 1.96
N ASN A 31 -26.93 4.08 1.10
CA ASN A 31 -26.42 5.40 1.50
C ASN A 31 -27.51 6.18 2.24
N ILE A 32 -27.65 5.89 3.53
CA ILE A 32 -28.55 6.61 4.43
C ILE A 32 -27.73 7.71 5.14
N PRO A 33 -28.21 8.97 5.16
CA PRO A 33 -27.48 10.07 5.78
C PRO A 33 -27.22 9.79 7.26
N LEU A 34 -26.02 10.13 7.72
CA LEU A 34 -25.59 9.92 9.11
C LEU A 34 -25.58 11.25 9.88
N THR A 35 -25.90 11.19 11.17
CA THR A 35 -25.83 12.30 12.12
C THR A 35 -24.91 11.92 13.27
N LYS A 36 -24.15 12.88 13.79
CA LYS A 36 -23.25 12.67 14.94
C LYS A 36 -24.03 12.69 16.23
N PHE A 37 -23.72 11.76 17.13
CA PHE A 37 -24.34 11.62 18.46
C PHE A 37 -23.28 11.46 19.54
N HIS A 38 -23.60 11.92 20.74
CA HIS A 38 -22.83 11.62 21.94
C HIS A 38 -23.14 10.20 22.43
N VAL A 39 -22.10 9.41 22.66
CA VAL A 39 -22.17 8.03 23.16
C VAL A 39 -21.36 7.92 24.44
N LEU A 40 -22.03 7.47 25.50
CA LEU A 40 -21.44 7.18 26.79
C LEU A 40 -21.02 5.72 26.88
N LYS A 41 -19.77 5.45 27.23
CA LYS A 41 -19.30 4.09 27.49
C LYS A 41 -19.56 3.71 28.95
N VAL A 42 -20.46 2.75 29.15
CA VAL A 42 -20.90 2.27 30.46
C VAL A 42 -20.17 0.98 30.83
N THR A 43 -19.28 1.07 31.80
CA THR A 43 -18.51 -0.08 32.33
C THR A 43 -19.35 -1.00 33.19
N ASN A 44 -20.24 -0.45 34.03
CA ASN A 44 -21.13 -1.22 34.90
C ASN A 44 -22.53 -1.40 34.30
N LYS A 45 -22.76 -2.57 33.69
CA LYS A 45 -24.02 -2.90 32.99
C LYS A 45 -25.27 -2.85 33.87
N LYS A 46 -25.16 -2.96 35.21
CA LYS A 46 -26.31 -2.87 36.12
C LYS A 46 -26.94 -1.47 36.14
N LEU A 47 -26.15 -0.43 35.87
CA LEU A 47 -26.58 0.97 35.88
C LEU A 47 -27.28 1.43 34.58
N LEU A 48 -27.23 0.61 33.51
CA LEU A 48 -27.93 0.91 32.24
C LEU A 48 -29.45 1.05 32.41
N SER A 49 -30.03 0.26 33.33
CA SER A 49 -31.46 0.34 33.64
C SER A 49 -31.86 1.67 34.29
N LYS A 50 -30.98 2.20 35.16
CA LYS A 50 -31.16 3.50 35.81
C LYS A 50 -31.02 4.65 34.80
N LEU A 51 -30.01 4.58 33.92
CA LEU A 51 -29.81 5.54 32.82
C LEU A 51 -31.01 5.63 31.87
N LEU A 52 -31.63 4.50 31.53
CA LEU A 52 -32.82 4.48 30.66
C LEU A 52 -34.02 5.21 31.27
N LEU A 53 -34.07 5.33 32.61
CA LEU A 53 -35.14 6.00 33.33
C LEU A 53 -34.84 7.48 33.57
N THR A 54 -33.57 7.85 33.76
CA THR A 54 -33.16 9.22 34.10
C THR A 54 -32.81 10.08 32.88
N CYS A 55 -32.34 9.49 31.79
CA CYS A 55 -31.94 10.21 30.58
C CYS A 55 -33.17 10.69 29.77
N PRO A 56 -33.17 11.92 29.21
CA PRO A 56 -34.26 12.42 28.37
C PRO A 56 -34.50 11.51 27.16
N LYS A 57 -35.75 11.39 26.69
CA LYS A 57 -36.13 10.56 25.52
C LYS A 57 -35.47 11.06 24.23
N LEU A 58 -35.28 10.16 23.26
CA LEU A 58 -34.77 10.57 21.96
C LEU A 58 -35.89 11.33 21.22
N PRO A 59 -35.57 12.34 20.39
CA PRO A 59 -36.55 12.96 19.51
C PRO A 59 -37.26 11.91 18.64
N GLU A 60 -38.52 12.17 18.25
CA GLU A 60 -39.34 11.23 17.48
C GLU A 60 -38.65 10.74 16.19
N GLU A 61 -37.90 11.63 15.54
CA GLU A 61 -37.13 11.35 14.32
C GLU A 61 -36.04 10.28 14.51
N TYR A 62 -35.58 10.03 15.74
CA TYR A 62 -34.51 9.09 16.09
C TYR A 62 -34.98 7.88 16.91
N GLU A 63 -36.29 7.67 17.07
CA GLU A 63 -36.84 6.52 17.80
C GLU A 63 -36.49 5.15 17.19
N HIS A 64 -36.07 5.15 15.92
CA HIS A 64 -35.55 3.96 15.27
C HIS A 64 -34.19 3.54 15.83
N LEU A 65 -33.43 4.42 16.50
CA LEU A 65 -32.15 4.07 17.11
C LEU A 65 -32.37 3.31 18.43
N LYS A 66 -31.63 2.22 18.66
CA LYS A 66 -31.58 1.61 20.00
C LYS A 66 -30.57 2.36 20.84
N ARG A 67 -30.88 2.70 22.09
CA ARG A 67 -29.91 3.40 22.95
C ARG A 67 -28.68 2.58 23.31
N ILE A 68 -28.70 1.25 23.24
CA ILE A 68 -27.60 0.41 23.71
C ILE A 68 -26.98 -0.39 22.55
N ARG A 69 -25.65 -0.26 22.38
CA ARG A 69 -24.83 -1.06 21.47
C ARG A 69 -23.89 -1.98 22.26
N ASN A 70 -23.81 -3.25 21.86
CA ASN A 70 -22.94 -4.30 22.42
C ASN A 70 -22.97 -4.49 23.96
N GLY A 71 -23.95 -3.88 24.64
CA GLY A 71 -24.15 -3.97 26.09
C GLY A 71 -23.25 -3.07 26.94
N SER A 72 -22.51 -2.13 26.35
CA SER A 72 -21.60 -1.22 27.08
C SER A 72 -21.53 0.20 26.51
N GLU A 73 -22.24 0.51 25.43
CA GLU A 73 -22.26 1.84 24.82
C GLU A 73 -23.70 2.37 24.81
N PHE A 74 -23.92 3.58 25.33
CA PHE A 74 -25.22 4.20 25.53
C PHE A 74 -25.35 5.51 24.73
N LEU A 75 -26.32 5.58 23.82
CA LEU A 75 -26.63 6.76 23.01
C LEU A 75 -27.38 7.80 23.84
N LEU A 76 -26.83 9.02 23.89
CA LEU A 76 -27.37 10.12 24.69
C LEU A 76 -28.28 11.03 23.84
N GLU A 77 -27.68 11.89 23.02
CA GLU A 77 -28.34 12.93 22.22
C GLU A 77 -27.52 13.30 20.97
N PRO A 78 -28.14 13.91 19.94
CA PRO A 78 -27.44 14.37 18.73
C PRO A 78 -26.51 15.56 19.03
N LEU A 79 -25.43 15.66 18.25
CA LEU A 79 -24.47 16.76 18.34
C LEU A 79 -25.10 18.07 17.83
N VAL A 80 -25.09 19.11 18.66
CA VAL A 80 -25.50 20.48 18.31
C VAL A 80 -24.25 21.35 18.09
N GLU A 81 -24.34 22.46 17.35
CA GLU A 81 -23.20 23.30 16.92
C GLU A 81 -22.18 23.68 18.01
N ASN A 82 -22.60 23.73 19.28
CA ASN A 82 -21.76 24.09 20.43
C ASN A 82 -20.95 22.92 21.03
N ASN A 83 -20.98 21.71 20.43
CA ASN A 83 -20.26 20.50 20.86
C ASN A 83 -20.40 20.13 22.36
N SER A 84 -21.38 20.68 23.06
CA SER A 84 -21.61 20.52 24.49
C SER A 84 -22.84 19.66 24.74
N LEU A 85 -22.74 18.79 25.76
CA LEU A 85 -23.87 18.00 26.24
C LEU A 85 -24.91 18.92 26.91
N SER A 86 -26.19 18.61 26.75
CA SER A 86 -27.28 19.31 27.43
C SER A 86 -27.18 19.16 28.95
N GLU A 87 -27.62 20.18 29.68
CA GLU A 87 -27.65 20.16 31.14
C GLU A 87 -28.49 19.00 31.69
N GLU A 88 -29.56 18.61 30.98
CA GLU A 88 -30.41 17.47 31.33
C GLU A 88 -29.68 16.12 31.21
N CYS A 89 -28.97 15.89 30.10
CA CYS A 89 -28.16 14.68 29.93
C CYS A 89 -27.01 14.63 30.94
N THR A 90 -26.37 15.77 31.21
CA THR A 90 -25.27 15.87 32.18
C THR A 90 -25.74 15.50 33.58
N LYS A 91 -26.88 16.06 34.02
CA LYS A 91 -27.48 15.76 35.32
C LYS A 91 -27.90 14.29 35.45
N ALA A 92 -28.48 13.71 34.40
CA ALA A 92 -28.85 12.29 34.39
C ALA A 92 -27.64 11.35 34.54
N ILE A 93 -26.50 11.72 33.94
CA ILE A 93 -25.23 10.98 34.09
C ILE A 93 -24.70 11.11 35.53
N GLU A 94 -24.68 12.32 36.07
CA GLU A 94 -24.25 12.59 37.46
C GLU A 94 -25.10 11.83 38.49
N ASP A 95 -26.43 11.84 38.34
CA ASP A 95 -27.36 11.12 39.23
C ASP A 95 -27.22 9.59 39.16
N THR A 96 -26.67 9.08 38.05
CA THR A 96 -26.54 7.64 37.81
C THR A 96 -25.17 7.11 38.22
N PHE A 97 -24.09 7.85 37.96
CA PHE A 97 -22.71 7.41 38.22
C PHE A 97 -21.99 8.17 39.33
N GLY A 98 -22.56 9.25 39.87
CA GLY A 98 -21.89 10.16 40.79
C GLY A 98 -20.95 11.14 40.06
N LYS A 99 -20.60 12.26 40.71
CA LYS A 99 -19.77 13.34 40.14
C LYS A 99 -18.31 12.95 39.84
N ASP A 100 -17.83 11.84 40.40
CA ASP A 100 -16.40 11.48 40.42
C ASP A 100 -16.01 10.33 39.47
N ASN A 101 -16.83 10.02 38.45
CA ASN A 101 -16.48 8.99 37.47
C ASN A 101 -16.12 9.59 36.10
N ASP A 102 -14.89 9.32 35.64
CA ASP A 102 -14.39 9.60 34.29
C ASP A 102 -15.13 8.75 33.24
N ASN A 103 -16.35 9.17 32.95
CA ASN A 103 -17.20 8.56 31.97
C ASN A 103 -16.77 9.03 30.57
N GLU A 104 -16.17 8.13 29.80
CA GLU A 104 -15.70 8.40 28.44
C GLU A 104 -16.90 8.64 27.50
N ILE A 105 -17.12 9.91 27.11
CA ILE A 105 -18.10 10.31 26.10
C ILE A 105 -17.38 10.42 24.76
N THR A 106 -17.85 9.65 23.78
CA THR A 106 -17.33 9.63 22.41
C THR A 106 -18.38 10.16 21.44
N ILE A 107 -17.96 10.59 20.25
CA ILE A 107 -18.87 11.01 19.18
C ILE A 107 -18.92 9.89 18.14
N VAL A 108 -20.13 9.42 17.83
CA VAL A 108 -20.37 8.34 16.86
C VAL A 108 -21.37 8.81 15.81
N GLU A 109 -21.17 8.42 14.56
CA GLU A 109 -22.11 8.67 13.47
C GLU A 109 -23.18 7.57 13.43
N VAL A 110 -24.45 7.98 13.50
CA VAL A 110 -25.60 7.07 13.50
C VAL A 110 -26.61 7.45 12.42
N PRO A 111 -27.49 6.54 11.96
CA PRO A 111 -28.42 6.80 10.87
C PRO A 111 -29.49 7.85 11.23
N SER A 112 -29.60 8.88 10.40
CA SER A 112 -30.57 9.97 10.60
C SER A 112 -32.01 9.59 10.24
N ILE A 113 -32.19 8.61 9.35
CA ILE A 113 -33.50 8.17 8.88
C ILE A 113 -33.71 6.69 9.22
N MET A 114 -34.94 6.32 9.55
CA MET A 114 -35.34 4.94 9.81
C MET A 114 -35.15 4.05 8.57
N PRO A 115 -34.44 2.91 8.68
CA PRO A 115 -34.34 1.96 7.57
C PRO A 115 -35.70 1.31 7.28
N LEU A 116 -36.01 1.20 5.99
CA LEU A 116 -37.29 0.70 5.48
C LEU A 116 -37.21 -0.76 4.99
N SER A 117 -36.00 -1.31 4.84
CA SER A 117 -35.77 -2.70 4.43
C SER A 117 -34.76 -3.42 5.33
N LYS A 118 -34.77 -4.76 5.29
CA LYS A 118 -33.78 -5.59 5.99
C LYS A 118 -32.34 -5.35 5.49
N LEU A 119 -32.17 -5.14 4.18
CA LEU A 119 -30.88 -4.83 3.55
C LEU A 119 -30.27 -3.53 4.11
N GLN A 120 -31.06 -2.45 4.19
CA GLN A 120 -30.63 -1.19 4.80
C GLN A 120 -30.28 -1.36 6.28
N LYS A 121 -31.07 -2.14 7.02
CA LYS A 121 -30.80 -2.44 8.43
C LYS A 121 -29.47 -3.18 8.63
N GLU A 122 -29.14 -4.13 7.76
CA GLU A 122 -27.88 -4.88 7.83
C GLU A 122 -26.67 -4.00 7.52
N ALA A 123 -26.76 -3.15 6.48
CA ALA A 123 -25.70 -2.18 6.15
C ALA A 123 -25.44 -1.19 7.30
N LEU A 124 -26.49 -0.72 7.97
CA LEU A 124 -26.37 0.27 9.05
C LEU A 124 -26.03 -0.33 10.43
N LYS A 125 -26.04 -1.66 10.55
CA LYS A 125 -25.76 -2.36 11.82
C LYS A 125 -24.32 -2.11 12.31
N GLU A 126 -23.40 -1.83 11.39
CA GLU A 126 -22.01 -1.46 11.70
C GLU A 126 -21.88 -0.03 12.26
N CYS A 127 -22.81 0.87 11.91
CA CYS A 127 -22.84 2.23 12.44
C CYS A 127 -23.51 2.29 13.82
N TRP A 128 -24.74 1.78 13.94
CA TRP A 128 -25.46 1.70 15.21
C TRP A 128 -26.66 0.74 15.14
N PRO A 129 -27.07 0.06 16.24
CA PRO A 129 -28.23 -0.82 16.19
C PRO A 129 -29.54 -0.03 15.97
N VAL A 130 -30.30 -0.41 14.95
CA VAL A 130 -31.54 0.28 14.55
C VAL A 130 -32.75 -0.67 14.46
N LYS A 131 -33.93 -0.13 14.75
CA LYS A 131 -35.25 -0.70 14.45
C LYS A 131 -35.55 -0.43 12.98
N CYS A 132 -36.24 -1.37 12.35
CA CYS A 132 -36.61 -1.31 10.93
C CYS A 132 -38.13 -1.39 10.84
N LYS A 133 -38.72 -0.54 10.00
CA LYS A 133 -40.16 -0.55 9.73
C LYS A 133 -40.41 -1.63 8.70
N ARG A 134 -40.82 -2.80 9.16
CA ARG A 134 -40.97 -3.97 8.30
C ARG A 134 -42.15 -3.77 7.34
N ILE A 135 -41.85 -3.48 6.07
CA ILE A 135 -42.87 -3.46 5.02
C ILE A 135 -42.94 -4.88 4.45
N LYS A 136 -43.95 -5.63 4.88
CA LYS A 136 -44.09 -7.06 4.57
C LYS A 136 -43.97 -7.35 3.07
N GLU A 137 -44.64 -6.56 2.22
CA GLU A 137 -44.56 -6.72 0.77
C GLU A 137 -43.13 -6.53 0.22
N VAL A 138 -42.38 -5.54 0.71
CA VAL A 138 -41.00 -5.29 0.28
C VAL A 138 -40.07 -6.40 0.76
N ASP A 139 -40.25 -6.89 1.98
CA ASP A 139 -39.47 -8.00 2.52
C ASP A 139 -39.78 -9.32 1.79
N ASP A 140 -41.06 -9.60 1.53
CA ASP A 140 -41.51 -10.79 0.80
C ASP A 140 -41.03 -10.73 -0.68
N THR A 141 -40.90 -9.51 -1.21
CA THR A 141 -40.26 -9.22 -2.50
C THR A 141 -38.77 -9.52 -2.48
N ILE A 142 -38.03 -8.98 -1.51
CA ILE A 142 -36.58 -9.24 -1.34
C ILE A 142 -36.29 -10.73 -1.18
N ASN A 143 -37.16 -11.47 -0.49
CA ASN A 143 -36.99 -12.91 -0.25
C ASN A 143 -37.56 -13.80 -1.37
N GLU A 144 -38.06 -13.21 -2.47
CA GLU A 144 -38.63 -13.92 -3.64
C GLU A 144 -39.83 -14.82 -3.34
N THR A 145 -40.57 -14.47 -2.27
CA THR A 145 -41.73 -15.23 -1.78
C THR A 145 -43.08 -14.73 -2.32
N ILE A 146 -43.11 -13.69 -3.17
CA ILE A 146 -44.37 -13.10 -3.69
C ILE A 146 -45.14 -14.06 -4.59
N PHE A 147 -44.43 -14.86 -5.40
CA PHE A 147 -45.03 -15.74 -6.38
C PHE A 147 -44.99 -17.18 -5.90
N ASN A 148 -46.09 -17.91 -6.11
CA ASN A 148 -46.05 -19.36 -6.01
C ASN A 148 -45.31 -19.96 -7.23
N GLU A 149 -44.79 -21.18 -7.09
CA GLU A 149 -43.96 -21.79 -8.15
C GLU A 149 -44.70 -22.00 -9.48
N ASN A 150 -46.02 -22.24 -9.43
CA ASN A 150 -46.84 -22.40 -10.63
C ASN A 150 -47.02 -21.07 -11.39
N GLU A 151 -47.25 -19.98 -10.66
CA GLU A 151 -47.38 -18.62 -11.21
C GLU A 151 -46.06 -18.15 -11.81
N LYS A 152 -44.92 -18.42 -11.15
CA LYS A 152 -43.59 -18.14 -11.72
C LYS A 152 -43.38 -18.85 -13.06
N LYS A 153 -43.70 -20.15 -13.10
CA LYS A 153 -43.57 -20.97 -14.31
C LYS A 153 -44.44 -20.40 -15.44
N ARG A 154 -45.68 -20.05 -15.14
CA ARG A 154 -46.62 -19.49 -16.13
C ARG A 154 -46.15 -18.14 -16.69
N ILE A 155 -45.63 -17.25 -15.85
CA ILE A 155 -45.08 -15.96 -16.29
C ILE A 155 -43.86 -16.16 -17.20
N ILE A 156 -42.99 -17.11 -16.89
CA ILE A 156 -41.81 -17.44 -17.70
C ILE A 156 -42.22 -18.00 -19.06
N GLU A 157 -43.20 -18.92 -19.10
CA GLU A 157 -43.76 -19.47 -20.34
C GLU A 157 -44.30 -18.33 -21.24
N LEU A 158 -45.11 -17.43 -20.69
CA LEU A 158 -45.66 -16.29 -21.45
C LEU A 158 -44.58 -15.32 -21.93
N PHE A 159 -43.50 -15.13 -21.17
CA PHE A 159 -42.37 -14.31 -21.58
C PHE A 159 -41.58 -14.95 -22.73
N GLU A 160 -41.34 -16.26 -22.68
CA GLU A 160 -40.69 -17.03 -23.75
C GLU A 160 -41.43 -16.89 -25.09
N GLU A 161 -42.76 -16.77 -25.07
CA GLU A 161 -43.55 -16.56 -26.28
C GLU A 161 -43.27 -15.22 -27.00
N ILE A 162 -42.79 -14.20 -26.28
CA ILE A 162 -42.62 -12.84 -26.83
C ILE A 162 -41.17 -12.35 -26.93
N GLU A 163 -40.22 -13.02 -26.28
CA GLU A 163 -38.80 -12.65 -26.19
C GLU A 163 -38.10 -12.49 -27.55
N GLU A 164 -38.56 -13.21 -28.58
CA GLU A 164 -38.01 -13.15 -29.94
C GLU A 164 -38.71 -12.13 -30.85
N THR A 165 -39.86 -11.59 -30.43
CA THR A 165 -40.77 -10.84 -31.31
C THR A 165 -40.97 -9.39 -30.89
N ASN A 166 -40.23 -8.93 -29.87
CA ASN A 166 -40.38 -7.62 -29.22
C ASN A 166 -41.85 -7.33 -28.84
N GLY A 167 -42.51 -8.36 -28.31
CA GLY A 167 -43.95 -8.40 -28.08
C GLY A 167 -44.40 -7.87 -26.72
N VAL A 168 -45.71 -7.77 -26.55
CA VAL A 168 -46.39 -7.36 -25.32
C VAL A 168 -47.58 -8.27 -25.06
N ILE A 169 -47.69 -8.79 -23.84
CA ILE A 169 -48.82 -9.59 -23.35
C ILE A 169 -49.47 -8.91 -22.15
N ILE A 170 -50.80 -8.81 -22.15
CA ILE A 170 -51.62 -8.49 -20.98
C ILE A 170 -52.28 -9.79 -20.52
N TYR A 171 -51.97 -10.22 -19.30
CA TYR A 171 -52.37 -11.49 -18.72
C TYR A 171 -53.23 -11.27 -17.47
N ASP A 172 -54.34 -12.00 -17.36
CA ASP A 172 -55.16 -12.04 -16.15
C ASP A 172 -54.77 -13.22 -15.26
N PRO A 173 -54.11 -12.98 -14.10
CA PRO A 173 -53.71 -14.05 -13.20
C PRO A 173 -54.88 -14.73 -12.48
N LYS A 174 -56.08 -14.12 -12.41
CA LYS A 174 -57.24 -14.74 -11.74
C LYS A 174 -57.92 -15.80 -12.59
N SER A 175 -58.00 -15.55 -13.90
CA SER A 175 -58.63 -16.46 -14.86
C SER A 175 -57.65 -17.30 -15.68
N ASP A 176 -56.34 -17.05 -15.51
CA ASP A 176 -55.23 -17.65 -16.27
C ASP A 176 -55.38 -17.48 -17.80
N LYS A 177 -55.82 -16.30 -18.22
CA LYS A 177 -56.05 -15.96 -19.64
C LYS A 177 -55.17 -14.82 -20.12
N VAL A 178 -54.67 -14.97 -21.35
CA VAL A 178 -54.07 -13.86 -22.12
C VAL A 178 -55.22 -13.05 -22.72
N ILE A 179 -55.29 -11.77 -22.39
CA ILE A 179 -56.36 -10.86 -22.82
C ILE A 179 -55.95 -10.11 -24.10
N VAL A 180 -54.70 -9.63 -24.13
CA VAL A 180 -54.12 -8.94 -25.29
C VAL A 180 -52.74 -9.49 -25.54
N GLU A 181 -52.43 -9.74 -26.81
CA GLU A 181 -51.14 -10.24 -27.25
C GLU A 181 -50.74 -9.50 -28.53
N ILE A 182 -49.54 -8.94 -28.54
CA ILE A 182 -48.94 -8.29 -29.70
C ILE A 182 -47.58 -8.95 -29.93
N LYS A 183 -47.41 -9.60 -31.09
CA LYS A 183 -46.15 -10.20 -31.57
C LYS A 183 -45.67 -9.49 -32.83
N ASN A 184 -44.36 -9.45 -33.06
CA ASN A 184 -43.71 -8.90 -34.26
C ASN A 184 -44.05 -7.41 -34.50
N TYR A 185 -43.94 -6.61 -33.46
CA TYR A 185 -44.33 -5.22 -33.52
C TYR A 185 -43.41 -4.40 -34.44
N GLN A 186 -43.98 -3.79 -35.48
CA GLN A 186 -43.29 -2.83 -36.34
C GLN A 186 -43.77 -1.42 -36.04
N LYS A 187 -42.82 -0.55 -35.71
CA LYS A 187 -43.07 0.84 -35.32
C LYS A 187 -43.48 1.66 -36.55
N SER A 188 -44.72 2.15 -36.61
CA SER A 188 -45.20 2.97 -37.74
C SER A 188 -44.90 4.46 -37.57
N HIS A 189 -44.76 4.94 -36.32
CA HIS A 189 -44.48 6.34 -35.98
C HIS A 189 -43.61 6.46 -34.71
N ILE A 190 -42.97 7.61 -34.48
CA ILE A 190 -42.07 7.83 -33.32
C ILE A 190 -42.80 7.65 -31.97
N LEU A 191 -44.07 8.07 -31.89
CA LEU A 191 -44.92 7.98 -30.70
C LEU A 191 -45.63 6.62 -30.55
N ASP A 192 -45.49 5.75 -31.55
CA ASP A 192 -46.14 4.45 -31.57
C ASP A 192 -45.31 3.47 -30.74
N HIS A 193 -45.88 2.98 -29.65
CA HIS A 193 -45.24 2.03 -28.74
C HIS A 193 -46.13 0.82 -28.49
N PRO A 194 -45.55 -0.40 -28.38
CA PRO A 194 -46.32 -1.63 -28.31
C PRO A 194 -47.17 -1.73 -27.03
N VAL A 195 -46.68 -1.19 -25.91
CA VAL A 195 -47.45 -1.13 -24.65
C VAL A 195 -48.67 -0.22 -24.77
N ILE A 196 -48.55 0.92 -25.44
CA ILE A 196 -49.67 1.86 -25.64
C ILE A 196 -50.75 1.18 -26.48
N ARG A 197 -50.37 0.54 -27.60
CA ARG A 197 -51.32 -0.21 -28.41
C ARG A 197 -51.99 -1.36 -27.66
N ALA A 198 -51.25 -2.08 -26.81
CA ALA A 198 -51.83 -3.14 -26.00
C ALA A 198 -52.88 -2.61 -25.02
N ILE A 199 -52.64 -1.44 -24.42
CA ILE A 199 -53.60 -0.76 -23.56
C ILE A 199 -54.82 -0.26 -24.35
N ASP A 200 -54.63 0.29 -25.55
CA ASP A 200 -55.72 0.73 -26.41
C ASP A 200 -56.62 -0.45 -26.83
N MET A 201 -56.03 -1.57 -27.26
CA MET A 201 -56.76 -2.81 -27.56
C MET A 201 -57.52 -3.34 -26.35
N LEU A 202 -56.92 -3.27 -25.16
CA LEU A 202 -57.60 -3.66 -23.93
C LEU A 202 -58.79 -2.75 -23.63
N ALA A 203 -58.64 -1.44 -23.83
CA ALA A 203 -59.72 -0.48 -23.63
C ALA A 203 -60.90 -0.74 -24.58
N GLU A 204 -60.63 -1.08 -25.85
CA GLU A 204 -61.68 -1.49 -26.80
C GLU A 204 -62.40 -2.77 -26.37
N LEU A 205 -61.69 -3.74 -25.80
CA LEU A 205 -62.28 -4.98 -25.28
C LEU A 205 -63.14 -4.71 -24.05
N GLN A 206 -62.66 -3.92 -23.09
CA GLN A 206 -63.40 -3.58 -21.87
C GLN A 206 -64.62 -2.68 -22.15
N ASN A 207 -64.56 -1.81 -23.16
CA ASN A 207 -65.71 -0.99 -23.58
C ASN A 207 -66.86 -1.81 -24.21
N LYS A 208 -66.59 -3.04 -24.68
CA LYS A 208 -67.65 -3.95 -25.17
C LYS A 208 -68.40 -4.66 -24.04
N ASP A 209 -67.81 -4.74 -22.85
CA ASP A 209 -68.43 -5.24 -21.62
C ASP A 209 -69.06 -4.08 -20.83
N ILE A 210 -70.28 -3.69 -21.23
CA ILE A 210 -71.02 -2.52 -20.74
C ILE A 210 -71.35 -2.59 -19.22
N GLU A 211 -71.17 -3.74 -18.57
CA GLU A 211 -71.53 -3.96 -17.15
C GLU A 211 -70.39 -3.77 -16.14
N SER A 212 -69.14 -3.49 -16.57
CA SER A 212 -68.01 -3.38 -15.62
C SER A 212 -67.63 -1.94 -15.29
N GLU A 213 -67.88 -1.49 -14.05
CA GLU A 213 -67.34 -0.22 -13.49
C GLU A 213 -65.82 -0.31 -13.19
N GLN A 214 -65.11 -1.28 -13.76
CA GLN A 214 -63.73 -1.59 -13.42
C GLN A 214 -62.76 -0.68 -14.20
N TYR A 215 -61.87 0.01 -13.49
CA TYR A 215 -60.82 0.81 -14.11
C TYR A 215 -59.94 -0.02 -15.07
N LEU A 216 -59.47 0.61 -16.15
CA LEU A 216 -58.67 0.00 -17.22
C LEU A 216 -57.51 -0.83 -16.66
N ALA A 217 -57.39 -2.08 -17.09
CA ALA A 217 -56.32 -3.03 -16.70
C ALA A 217 -56.21 -3.39 -15.21
N THR A 218 -57.24 -3.14 -14.39
CA THR A 218 -57.20 -3.43 -12.95
C THR A 218 -56.91 -4.90 -12.66
N GLY A 219 -55.76 -5.17 -12.04
CA GLY A 219 -55.39 -6.52 -11.56
C GLY A 219 -54.58 -7.36 -12.55
N TYR A 220 -54.43 -6.92 -13.80
CA TYR A 220 -53.70 -7.65 -14.83
C TYR A 220 -52.18 -7.50 -14.70
N TYR A 221 -51.46 -8.48 -15.26
CA TYR A 221 -50.01 -8.46 -15.43
C TYR A 221 -49.66 -8.06 -16.86
N LEU A 222 -48.62 -7.25 -17.00
CA LEU A 222 -48.06 -6.88 -18.30
C LEU A 222 -46.70 -7.57 -18.44
N ILE A 223 -46.49 -8.32 -19.52
CA ILE A 223 -45.25 -9.02 -19.82
C ILE A 223 -44.72 -8.46 -21.14
N ILE A 224 -43.47 -8.00 -21.16
CA ILE A 224 -42.84 -7.34 -22.31
C ILE A 224 -41.40 -7.84 -22.51
N ASP A 225 -40.88 -7.81 -23.74
CA ASP A 225 -39.48 -8.19 -23.99
C ASP A 225 -38.49 -7.15 -23.47
N GLU A 226 -38.69 -5.88 -23.85
CA GLU A 226 -37.79 -4.77 -23.51
C GLU A 226 -38.25 -3.94 -22.31
N GLU A 227 -37.31 -3.29 -21.66
CA GLU A 227 -37.55 -2.33 -20.59
C GLU A 227 -38.53 -1.22 -21.02
N ILE A 228 -39.46 -0.87 -20.12
CA ILE A 228 -40.46 0.18 -20.36
C ILE A 228 -39.76 1.53 -20.58
N CYS A 229 -40.16 2.28 -21.61
CA CYS A 229 -39.73 3.66 -21.80
C CYS A 229 -40.58 4.65 -20.98
N ALA A 230 -40.15 5.92 -20.88
CA ALA A 230 -40.87 6.94 -20.11
C ALA A 230 -42.32 7.17 -20.60
N MET A 231 -42.57 7.12 -21.92
CA MET A 231 -43.91 7.28 -22.48
C MET A 231 -44.84 6.10 -22.15
N CYS A 232 -44.36 4.87 -22.28
CA CYS A 232 -45.11 3.68 -21.88
C CYS A 232 -45.40 3.68 -20.37
N SER A 233 -44.48 4.19 -19.55
CA SER A 233 -44.70 4.32 -18.11
C SER A 233 -45.80 5.33 -17.79
N MET A 234 -45.86 6.46 -18.51
CA MET A 234 -46.96 7.42 -18.36
C MET A 234 -48.31 6.78 -18.70
N ALA A 235 -48.39 6.02 -19.79
CA ALA A 235 -49.61 5.29 -20.15
C ALA A 235 -50.03 4.28 -19.06
N LEU A 236 -49.05 3.56 -18.48
CA LEU A 236 -49.31 2.59 -17.42
C LEU A 236 -49.75 3.23 -16.10
N VAL A 237 -49.28 4.43 -15.77
CA VAL A 237 -49.75 5.18 -14.59
C VAL A 237 -51.23 5.55 -14.68
N HIS A 238 -51.74 5.75 -15.89
CA HIS A 238 -53.17 5.98 -16.14
C HIS A 238 -54.00 4.68 -16.22
N SER A 239 -53.34 3.52 -16.21
CA SER A 239 -53.95 2.20 -16.12
C SER A 239 -53.83 1.65 -14.70
N ARG A 240 -54.65 0.66 -14.30
CA ARG A 240 -54.54 -0.02 -13.01
C ARG A 240 -53.82 -1.38 -13.07
N VAL A 241 -52.85 -1.51 -13.97
CA VAL A 241 -51.98 -2.70 -14.07
C VAL A 241 -51.33 -2.99 -12.72
N ASN A 242 -51.27 -4.27 -12.34
CA ASN A 242 -50.78 -4.72 -11.04
C ASN A 242 -49.26 -4.96 -11.05
N LYS A 243 -48.77 -5.79 -11.97
CA LYS A 243 -47.37 -6.18 -12.08
C LYS A 243 -46.88 -6.09 -13.52
N VAL A 244 -45.64 -5.67 -13.71
CA VAL A 244 -45.00 -5.57 -15.01
C VAL A 244 -43.70 -6.36 -15.03
N PHE A 245 -43.53 -7.23 -16.02
CA PHE A 245 -42.39 -8.12 -16.21
C PHE A 245 -41.67 -7.76 -17.50
N PHE A 246 -40.35 -7.58 -17.47
CA PHE A 246 -39.56 -7.31 -18.67
C PHE A 246 -38.24 -8.07 -18.71
N GLY A 247 -37.65 -8.27 -19.89
CA GLY A 247 -36.39 -9.00 -20.06
C GLY A 247 -35.16 -8.10 -20.24
N LYS A 248 -35.04 -7.46 -21.41
CA LYS A 248 -33.83 -6.74 -21.84
C LYS A 248 -33.82 -5.28 -21.36
N LEU A 249 -32.70 -4.84 -20.76
CA LEU A 249 -32.49 -3.43 -20.38
C LEU A 249 -32.18 -2.56 -21.61
N LEU A 250 -32.73 -1.35 -21.65
CA LEU A 250 -32.49 -0.38 -22.71
C LEU A 250 -31.31 0.53 -22.36
N SER A 251 -30.29 0.56 -23.23
CA SER A 251 -29.02 1.26 -23.01
C SER A 251 -29.08 2.78 -22.78
N SER A 252 -30.17 3.46 -23.19
CA SER A 252 -30.26 4.93 -23.10
C SER A 252 -31.67 5.50 -22.94
N LYS A 253 -32.72 4.70 -23.16
CA LYS A 253 -34.13 5.16 -23.15
C LYS A 253 -34.99 4.45 -22.10
N GLY A 254 -34.39 3.54 -21.35
CA GLY A 254 -35.03 2.83 -20.25
C GLY A 254 -35.30 3.73 -19.06
N VAL A 255 -36.37 3.45 -18.35
CA VAL A 255 -36.74 4.16 -17.12
C VAL A 255 -35.73 3.89 -15.98
N PHE A 256 -34.98 2.79 -16.03
CA PHE A 256 -33.92 2.47 -15.09
C PHE A 256 -32.63 3.24 -15.32
N VAL A 257 -32.27 3.48 -16.58
CA VAL A 257 -31.06 4.24 -16.97
C VAL A 257 -31.29 5.76 -16.87
N SER A 258 -32.54 6.21 -17.04
CA SER A 258 -32.89 7.63 -16.95
C SER A 258 -33.25 8.08 -15.52
N ASN A 259 -33.17 9.39 -15.27
CA ASN A 259 -33.62 10.00 -14.00
C ASN A 259 -35.16 10.08 -13.88
N TRP A 260 -35.91 9.62 -14.88
CA TRP A 260 -37.37 9.79 -15.00
C TRP A 260 -38.14 8.54 -14.57
N ARG A 261 -38.00 8.15 -13.29
CA ARG A 261 -38.71 7.00 -12.69
C ARG A 261 -40.08 7.38 -12.15
N ILE A 262 -41.01 7.68 -13.06
CA ILE A 262 -42.36 8.14 -12.70
C ILE A 262 -43.09 7.16 -11.74
N MET A 263 -42.85 5.86 -11.87
CA MET A 263 -43.42 4.84 -10.97
C MET A 263 -42.92 4.93 -9.52
N GLU A 264 -41.77 5.57 -9.29
CA GLU A 264 -41.19 5.75 -7.95
C GLU A 264 -41.73 7.02 -7.24
N GLU A 265 -42.45 7.90 -7.96
CA GLU A 265 -42.94 9.18 -7.46
C GLU A 265 -44.18 9.01 -6.55
N SER A 266 -44.01 9.30 -5.26
CA SER A 266 -45.04 9.06 -4.23
C SER A 266 -46.33 9.87 -4.37
N LYS A 267 -46.33 10.92 -5.20
CA LYS A 267 -47.50 11.81 -5.40
C LYS A 267 -48.49 11.30 -6.46
N ILE A 268 -48.17 10.20 -7.13
CA ILE A 268 -48.98 9.64 -8.22
C ILE A 268 -49.95 8.61 -7.65
N ASN A 269 -51.22 8.69 -8.07
CA ASN A 269 -52.32 7.91 -7.48
C ASN A 269 -52.29 6.40 -7.78
N HIS A 270 -51.45 5.92 -8.71
CA HIS A 270 -51.38 4.49 -9.07
C HIS A 270 -49.93 4.01 -9.15
N HIS A 271 -49.67 2.83 -8.58
CA HIS A 271 -48.36 2.18 -8.56
C HIS A 271 -48.50 0.73 -9.02
N TYR A 272 -47.54 0.27 -9.83
CA TYR A 272 -47.41 -1.12 -10.25
C TYR A 272 -46.05 -1.68 -9.81
N SER A 273 -46.00 -2.98 -9.53
CA SER A 273 -44.75 -3.66 -9.15
C SER A 273 -43.98 -4.07 -10.40
N LEU A 274 -42.65 -3.90 -10.39
CA LEU A 274 -41.77 -4.22 -11.51
C LEU A 274 -40.92 -5.44 -11.22
N PHE A 275 -40.77 -6.28 -12.24
CA PHE A 275 -39.98 -7.49 -12.21
C PHE A 275 -39.17 -7.61 -13.51
N MET A 276 -37.95 -8.08 -13.39
CA MET A 276 -37.08 -8.39 -14.51
C MET A 276 -36.91 -9.90 -14.63
N ILE A 277 -37.08 -10.43 -15.82
CA ILE A 277 -36.84 -11.83 -16.12
C ILE A 277 -35.39 -11.95 -16.58
N GLN A 278 -34.54 -12.42 -15.67
CA GLN A 278 -33.13 -12.67 -15.96
C GLN A 278 -32.94 -14.11 -16.42
N SER A 279 -32.26 -14.32 -17.53
CA SER A 279 -31.71 -15.63 -17.86
C SER A 279 -30.52 -15.90 -16.94
N GLU A 280 -30.70 -16.74 -15.92
CA GLU A 280 -29.58 -17.26 -15.14
C GLU A 280 -29.05 -18.51 -15.84
N GLU A 281 -27.77 -18.47 -16.23
CA GLU A 281 -27.04 -19.67 -16.59
C GLU A 281 -26.79 -20.48 -15.31
N ILE A 282 -27.72 -21.38 -14.97
CA ILE A 282 -27.41 -22.43 -14.01
C ILE A 282 -26.53 -23.44 -14.75
N LYS A 283 -25.21 -23.26 -14.63
CA LYS A 283 -24.32 -24.40 -14.73
C LYS A 283 -24.62 -25.26 -13.52
N GLU A 284 -25.17 -26.45 -13.73
CA GLU A 284 -25.12 -27.52 -12.73
C GLU A 284 -23.65 -27.67 -12.33
N THR A 285 -23.28 -27.09 -11.20
CA THR A 285 -21.92 -27.18 -10.64
C THR A 285 -21.68 -28.53 -9.97
N GLU A 286 -22.61 -29.48 -10.13
CA GLU A 286 -22.41 -30.89 -9.80
C GLU A 286 -21.79 -31.71 -10.95
N CYS A 287 -21.52 -31.10 -12.11
CA CYS A 287 -20.78 -31.79 -13.15
C CYS A 287 -19.29 -31.93 -12.79
N CYS A 288 -18.87 -33.18 -12.60
CA CYS A 288 -17.49 -33.62 -12.66
C CYS A 288 -16.91 -33.18 -14.01
N TRP A 289 -16.26 -32.02 -14.06
CA TRP A 289 -15.56 -31.55 -15.26
C TRP A 289 -14.50 -32.61 -15.63
N HIS A 290 -14.68 -33.25 -16.79
CA HIS A 290 -13.74 -34.25 -17.30
C HIS A 290 -12.77 -33.52 -18.24
N PHE A 291 -11.55 -33.30 -17.76
CA PHE A 291 -10.51 -32.69 -18.56
C PHE A 291 -10.01 -33.69 -19.61
N GLU A 292 -10.18 -33.35 -20.89
CA GLU A 292 -9.64 -34.12 -22.02
C GLU A 292 -8.78 -33.23 -22.91
N VAL A 293 -7.72 -33.84 -23.46
CA VAL A 293 -6.87 -33.20 -24.48
C VAL A 293 -7.51 -33.48 -25.83
N ASN A 294 -7.74 -32.44 -26.63
CA ASN A 294 -8.32 -32.60 -27.96
C ASN A 294 -7.34 -33.33 -28.90
N GLU A 295 -7.83 -34.28 -29.69
CA GLU A 295 -7.00 -35.06 -30.62
C GLU A 295 -6.28 -34.22 -31.69
N ASN A 296 -6.81 -33.04 -32.03
CA ASN A 296 -6.19 -32.12 -32.98
C ASN A 296 -5.06 -31.27 -32.36
N PHE A 297 -4.84 -31.36 -31.05
CA PHE A 297 -3.82 -30.58 -30.35
C PHE A 297 -2.42 -30.85 -30.91
N ARG A 298 -1.67 -29.77 -31.15
CA ARG A 298 -0.28 -29.81 -31.59
C ARG A 298 0.55 -28.85 -30.76
N ILE A 299 1.79 -29.21 -30.48
CA ILE A 299 2.70 -28.37 -29.71
C ILE A 299 4.08 -28.28 -30.35
N ASN A 300 4.57 -27.04 -30.52
CA ASN A 300 5.94 -26.76 -30.89
C ASN A 300 6.58 -25.91 -29.79
N SER A 301 7.78 -26.26 -29.36
CA SER A 301 8.50 -25.57 -28.29
C SER A 301 9.84 -25.04 -28.79
N TYR A 302 10.09 -23.76 -28.54
CA TYR A 302 11.37 -23.10 -28.77
C TYR A 302 12.22 -23.21 -27.51
N GLU A 303 12.96 -24.31 -27.41
CA GLU A 303 13.78 -24.63 -26.23
C GLU A 303 15.24 -24.89 -26.61
N ASN A 304 16.17 -24.34 -25.82
CA ASN A 304 17.62 -24.57 -25.96
C ASN A 304 18.19 -24.32 -27.38
N ASN A 305 17.64 -23.33 -28.08
CA ASN A 305 17.99 -22.96 -29.46
C ASN A 305 17.58 -24.00 -30.52
N MET A 306 16.68 -24.92 -30.18
CA MET A 306 16.06 -25.86 -31.09
C MET A 306 14.54 -25.66 -31.09
N ILE A 307 13.89 -26.12 -32.16
CA ILE A 307 12.44 -26.22 -32.26
C ILE A 307 12.10 -27.69 -32.10
N ILE A 308 11.37 -28.03 -31.05
CA ILE A 308 10.87 -29.38 -30.83
C ILE A 308 9.39 -29.39 -31.21
N ASP A 309 9.02 -30.30 -32.11
CA ASP A 309 7.64 -30.58 -32.49
C ASP A 309 7.23 -31.92 -31.90
N MET A 310 6.03 -31.99 -31.32
CA MET A 310 5.50 -33.21 -30.73
C MET A 310 4.07 -33.48 -31.20
N SER A 311 3.85 -34.70 -31.70
CA SER A 311 2.54 -35.19 -32.10
C SER A 311 1.66 -35.49 -30.87
N TYR A 312 0.33 -35.43 -31.07
CA TYR A 312 -0.66 -35.77 -30.04
C TYR A 312 -0.41 -37.14 -29.40
N ASN A 313 -0.14 -38.18 -30.19
CA ASN A 313 0.07 -39.54 -29.68
C ASN A 313 1.29 -39.63 -28.75
N ASN A 314 2.43 -39.06 -29.15
CA ASN A 314 3.64 -39.05 -28.33
C ASN A 314 3.46 -38.19 -27.08
N PHE A 315 2.73 -37.08 -27.20
CA PHE A 315 2.38 -36.22 -26.08
C PHE A 315 1.53 -37.00 -25.05
N MET A 316 0.45 -37.63 -25.50
CA MET A 316 -0.47 -38.39 -24.64
C MET A 316 0.19 -39.63 -24.02
N GLU A 317 1.06 -40.33 -24.73
CA GLU A 317 1.83 -41.45 -24.16
C GLU A 317 2.65 -41.01 -22.94
N ASN A 318 3.31 -39.86 -23.03
CA ASN A 318 4.10 -39.32 -21.93
C ASN A 318 3.24 -38.75 -20.80
N VAL A 319 2.11 -38.12 -21.13
CA VAL A 319 1.12 -37.63 -20.16
C VAL A 319 0.56 -38.79 -19.33
N ASN A 320 0.15 -39.88 -19.98
CA ASN A 320 -0.39 -41.06 -19.31
C ASN A 320 0.63 -41.68 -18.35
N LYS A 321 1.91 -41.77 -18.76
CA LYS A 321 3.00 -42.23 -17.87
C LYS A 321 3.14 -41.39 -16.60
N ILE A 322 2.92 -40.08 -16.68
CA ILE A 322 2.94 -39.20 -15.50
C ILE A 322 1.66 -39.38 -14.67
N ALA A 323 0.49 -39.44 -15.32
CA ALA A 323 -0.78 -39.62 -14.64
C ALA A 323 -0.82 -40.93 -13.84
N ASP A 324 -0.34 -42.03 -14.41
CA ASP A 324 -0.26 -43.34 -13.75
C ASP A 324 0.63 -43.32 -12.50
N LYS A 325 1.77 -42.61 -12.56
CA LYS A 325 2.66 -42.43 -11.39
C LYS A 325 2.00 -41.64 -10.26
N LEU A 326 1.11 -40.72 -10.60
CA LEU A 326 0.45 -39.83 -9.64
C LEU A 326 -0.91 -40.34 -9.16
N LYS A 327 -1.39 -41.48 -9.68
CA LYS A 327 -2.69 -42.09 -9.35
C LYS A 327 -2.88 -42.42 -7.87
N CYS A 328 -1.78 -42.54 -7.11
CA CYS A 328 -1.81 -42.76 -5.67
C CYS A 328 -2.17 -41.50 -4.85
N PHE A 329 -2.06 -40.32 -5.45
CA PHE A 329 -2.48 -39.05 -4.84
C PHE A 329 -3.92 -38.73 -5.25
N ASN A 330 -4.70 -38.18 -4.33
CA ASN A 330 -6.09 -37.81 -4.58
C ASN A 330 -6.34 -36.38 -4.11
N ASN A 331 -6.67 -35.47 -5.04
CA ASN A 331 -6.95 -34.07 -4.74
C ASN A 331 -5.80 -33.35 -3.98
N CYS A 332 -4.56 -33.75 -4.27
CA CYS A 332 -3.34 -33.17 -3.69
C CYS A 332 -2.79 -32.06 -4.57
N LEU A 333 -1.95 -31.19 -4.00
CA LEU A 333 -1.19 -30.21 -4.77
C LEU A 333 0.21 -30.76 -5.10
N ILE A 334 0.47 -30.93 -6.39
CA ILE A 334 1.71 -31.48 -6.93
C ILE A 334 2.55 -30.33 -7.52
N GLY A 335 3.75 -30.16 -7.00
CA GLY A 335 4.73 -29.22 -7.51
C GLY A 335 5.38 -29.74 -8.79
N VAL A 336 5.71 -28.82 -9.70
CA VAL A 336 6.43 -29.13 -10.93
C VAL A 336 7.68 -28.25 -11.02
N ASN A 337 8.84 -28.89 -11.15
CA ASN A 337 10.12 -28.23 -11.37
C ASN A 337 10.74 -28.73 -12.68
N PHE A 338 10.23 -28.20 -13.80
CA PHE A 338 10.85 -28.32 -15.12
C PHE A 338 11.14 -26.94 -15.67
N GLU A 339 12.17 -26.85 -16.50
CA GLU A 339 12.37 -25.68 -17.35
C GLU A 339 11.19 -25.53 -18.31
N ARG A 340 10.94 -24.30 -18.75
CA ARG A 340 9.89 -24.01 -19.73
C ARG A 340 10.17 -24.74 -21.04
N GLY A 341 9.34 -25.73 -21.33
CA GLY A 341 9.46 -26.62 -22.48
C GLY A 341 8.33 -27.64 -22.52
N ILE A 342 8.36 -28.56 -23.50
CA ILE A 342 7.27 -29.55 -23.69
C ILE A 342 7.07 -30.41 -22.43
N GLN A 343 8.17 -30.80 -21.77
CA GLN A 343 8.11 -31.64 -20.58
C GLN A 343 7.31 -31.01 -19.43
N LEU A 344 7.37 -29.68 -19.28
CA LEU A 344 6.57 -28.95 -18.30
C LEU A 344 5.07 -29.07 -18.61
N VAL A 345 4.69 -28.95 -19.88
CA VAL A 345 3.29 -29.09 -20.32
C VAL A 345 2.80 -30.51 -20.11
N ILE A 346 3.58 -31.53 -20.49
CA ILE A 346 3.27 -32.94 -20.24
C ILE A 346 3.04 -33.18 -18.73
N ALA A 347 3.92 -32.63 -17.88
CA ALA A 347 3.78 -32.75 -16.43
C ALA A 347 2.49 -32.12 -15.89
N ILE A 348 2.18 -30.89 -16.31
CA ILE A 348 0.95 -30.18 -15.90
C ILE A 348 -0.29 -30.97 -16.31
N VAL A 349 -0.37 -31.41 -17.57
CA VAL A 349 -1.52 -32.17 -18.10
C VAL A 349 -1.64 -33.52 -17.38
N GLY A 350 -0.52 -34.23 -17.15
CA GLY A 350 -0.52 -35.50 -16.42
C GLY A 350 -1.01 -35.36 -14.97
N ILE A 351 -0.66 -34.27 -14.29
CA ILE A 351 -1.15 -33.97 -12.93
C ILE A 351 -2.67 -33.76 -12.95
N ILE A 352 -3.18 -32.95 -13.88
CA ILE A 352 -4.62 -32.69 -13.99
C ILE A 352 -5.40 -33.98 -14.31
N ILE A 353 -4.93 -34.79 -15.26
CA ILE A 353 -5.58 -36.07 -15.61
C ILE A 353 -5.57 -37.05 -14.43
N SER A 354 -4.54 -37.03 -13.58
CA SER A 354 -4.51 -37.83 -12.36
C SER A 354 -5.49 -37.37 -11.27
N GLY A 355 -6.22 -36.27 -11.48
CA GLY A 355 -7.18 -35.72 -10.53
C GLY A 355 -6.55 -34.84 -9.43
N ASN A 356 -5.32 -34.38 -9.65
CA ASN A 356 -4.56 -33.56 -8.71
C ASN A 356 -4.39 -32.12 -9.22
N ALA A 357 -4.07 -31.19 -8.32
CA ALA A 357 -3.77 -29.80 -8.65
C ALA A 357 -2.28 -29.60 -8.87
N PHE A 358 -1.88 -28.61 -9.68
CA PHE A 358 -0.46 -28.33 -9.91
C PHE A 358 0.01 -26.97 -9.34
N VAL A 359 1.30 -26.86 -9.03
CA VAL A 359 1.98 -25.57 -8.81
C VAL A 359 3.34 -25.59 -9.47
N ILE A 360 3.68 -24.53 -10.21
CA ILE A 360 4.96 -24.44 -10.92
C ILE A 360 5.99 -23.82 -9.97
N LEU A 361 7.07 -24.56 -9.68
CA LEU A 361 8.15 -24.13 -8.82
C LEU A 361 9.42 -23.92 -9.65
N GLU A 362 9.85 -22.67 -9.83
CA GLU A 362 11.04 -22.34 -10.63
C GLU A 362 12.35 -22.82 -10.01
N LYS A 363 12.39 -23.10 -8.70
CA LYS A 363 13.60 -23.55 -7.99
C LYS A 363 13.39 -24.91 -7.32
N ASN A 364 14.44 -25.70 -7.35
CA ASN A 364 14.50 -27.08 -6.91
C ASN A 364 14.34 -27.18 -5.39
N SER A 365 13.96 -28.36 -4.89
CA SER A 365 13.80 -28.69 -3.46
C SER A 365 15.10 -28.53 -2.64
N SER A 366 16.27 -28.53 -3.29
CA SER A 366 17.55 -28.29 -2.62
C SER A 366 17.78 -26.82 -2.22
N SER A 367 17.12 -25.87 -2.89
CA SER A 367 17.28 -24.44 -2.62
C SER A 367 16.42 -23.99 -1.42
N THR A 368 16.94 -23.07 -0.60
CA THR A 368 16.21 -22.51 0.55
C THR A 368 14.88 -21.87 0.15
N PHE A 369 14.83 -21.24 -1.02
CA PHE A 369 13.61 -20.68 -1.59
C PHE A 369 12.62 -21.76 -2.05
N GLY A 370 13.10 -22.82 -2.70
CA GLY A 370 12.27 -23.95 -3.13
C GLY A 370 11.61 -24.67 -1.95
N LYS A 371 12.37 -24.94 -0.88
CA LYS A 371 11.82 -25.52 0.37
C LYS A 371 10.71 -24.64 0.97
N ARG A 372 10.96 -23.33 1.05
CA ARG A 372 9.93 -22.37 1.51
C ARG A 372 8.68 -22.41 0.65
N MET A 373 8.80 -22.50 -0.68
CA MET A 373 7.65 -22.57 -1.57
C MET A 373 6.88 -23.88 -1.41
N ILE A 374 7.57 -25.01 -1.27
CA ILE A 374 6.97 -26.33 -0.98
C ILE A 374 6.16 -26.26 0.31
N GLU A 375 6.71 -25.68 1.37
CA GLU A 375 6.03 -25.46 2.66
C GLU A 375 4.85 -24.47 2.53
N CYS A 376 5.06 -23.32 1.90
CA CYS A 376 4.04 -22.27 1.72
C CYS A 376 2.87 -22.72 0.84
N PHE A 377 3.08 -23.60 -0.14
CA PHE A 377 2.00 -24.16 -0.94
C PHE A 377 1.43 -25.45 -0.35
N ARG A 378 2.10 -26.06 0.63
CA ARG A 378 1.82 -27.42 1.15
C ARG A 378 1.83 -28.48 0.05
N VAL A 379 2.89 -28.46 -0.74
CA VAL A 379 3.07 -29.36 -1.89
C VAL A 379 3.26 -30.80 -1.40
N ASN A 380 2.37 -31.71 -1.80
CA ASN A 380 2.39 -33.12 -1.39
C ASN A 380 3.44 -33.96 -2.14
N ALA A 381 3.73 -33.59 -3.38
CA ALA A 381 4.82 -34.21 -4.14
C ALA A 381 5.39 -33.22 -5.14
N LEU A 382 6.68 -33.32 -5.44
CA LEU A 382 7.38 -32.50 -6.42
C LEU A 382 7.89 -33.38 -7.56
N LEU A 383 7.44 -33.09 -8.77
CA LEU A 383 7.94 -33.72 -9.98
C LEU A 383 9.13 -32.93 -10.53
N THR A 384 10.26 -33.59 -10.66
CA THR A 384 11.53 -33.02 -11.14
C THR A 384 12.11 -33.88 -12.29
N LYS A 385 13.20 -33.41 -12.91
CA LYS A 385 13.96 -34.22 -13.87
C LYS A 385 14.50 -35.52 -13.27
N SER A 386 14.78 -35.56 -11.96
CA SER A 386 15.32 -36.75 -11.26
C SER A 386 14.25 -37.72 -10.78
N GLY A 387 12.97 -37.36 -10.82
CA GLY A 387 11.86 -38.23 -10.43
C GLY A 387 10.79 -37.51 -9.60
N LEU A 388 10.08 -38.30 -8.79
CA LEU A 388 9.03 -37.81 -7.90
C LEU A 388 9.55 -37.78 -6.46
N GLU A 389 9.54 -36.62 -5.83
CA GLU A 389 9.85 -36.43 -4.40
C GLU A 389 8.55 -36.27 -3.63
N VAL A 390 8.31 -37.07 -2.58
CA VAL A 390 7.04 -37.06 -1.83
C VAL A 390 7.23 -36.34 -0.49
N PHE A 391 6.26 -35.51 -0.13
CA PHE A 391 6.23 -34.74 1.12
C PHE A 391 4.94 -35.02 1.91
N HIS A 392 5.06 -35.14 3.22
CA HIS A 392 3.92 -35.44 4.10
C HIS A 392 3.34 -34.16 4.70
N PHE A 393 2.52 -33.45 3.94
CA PHE A 393 1.68 -32.37 4.47
C PHE A 393 0.25 -32.88 4.71
N LYS A 394 -0.41 -32.38 5.77
CA LYS A 394 -1.82 -32.68 6.04
C LYS A 394 -2.66 -32.23 4.84
N GLU A 395 -3.52 -33.10 4.35
CA GLU A 395 -4.50 -32.75 3.31
C GLU A 395 -5.25 -31.48 3.74
N LEU A 396 -5.31 -30.52 2.83
CA LEU A 396 -6.16 -29.36 3.01
C LEU A 396 -7.60 -29.86 2.92
N GLU A 397 -8.39 -29.68 3.98
CA GLU A 397 -9.83 -30.00 3.98
C GLU A 397 -10.54 -29.00 3.07
N TRP A 398 -10.56 -29.27 1.77
CA TRP A 398 -11.33 -28.51 0.81
C TRP A 398 -12.78 -28.96 0.96
N ASN A 399 -13.68 -28.06 1.38
CA ASN A 399 -15.13 -28.34 1.36
C ASN A 399 -15.49 -28.87 -0.04
N GLY A 400 -15.99 -30.09 -0.13
CA GLY A 400 -16.03 -30.95 -1.32
C GLY A 400 -16.77 -30.45 -2.57
N LYS A 401 -17.11 -29.15 -2.66
CA LYS A 401 -17.77 -28.52 -3.81
C LYS A 401 -16.82 -27.85 -4.81
N ASN A 402 -15.56 -27.57 -4.48
CA ASN A 402 -14.63 -26.85 -5.37
C ASN A 402 -13.23 -27.50 -5.43
N LYS A 403 -13.00 -28.38 -6.43
CA LYS A 403 -11.67 -28.96 -6.70
C LYS A 403 -10.69 -27.88 -7.17
N ILE A 404 -9.48 -27.86 -6.60
CA ILE A 404 -8.41 -26.95 -7.01
C ILE A 404 -7.77 -27.46 -8.30
N MET A 405 -7.49 -26.55 -9.23
CA MET A 405 -6.76 -26.84 -10.46
C MET A 405 -5.29 -26.48 -10.31
N TYR A 406 -4.99 -25.28 -9.78
CA TYR A 406 -3.61 -24.85 -9.60
C TYR A 406 -3.40 -23.90 -8.43
N GLY A 407 -2.15 -23.82 -7.96
CA GLY A 407 -1.66 -22.80 -7.04
C GLY A 407 -0.78 -21.79 -7.76
N ILE A 408 -0.90 -20.51 -7.42
CA ILE A 408 -0.05 -19.43 -7.91
C ILE A 408 0.25 -18.41 -6.82
N GLN A 409 1.40 -17.76 -6.91
CA GLN A 409 1.80 -16.69 -5.99
C GLN A 409 1.64 -15.35 -6.69
N SER A 410 0.93 -14.41 -6.06
CA SER A 410 0.90 -13.02 -6.54
C SER A 410 1.84 -12.16 -5.69
N SER A 411 2.46 -11.14 -6.30
CA SER A 411 3.40 -10.26 -5.63
C SER A 411 2.76 -9.39 -4.54
N GLY A 412 1.42 -9.31 -4.49
CA GLY A 412 0.69 -8.46 -3.55
C GLY A 412 0.90 -6.96 -3.80
N THR A 413 -0.08 -6.14 -3.43
CA THR A 413 0.09 -4.67 -3.27
C THR A 413 0.62 -4.31 -1.87
N THR A 414 0.58 -5.29 -0.96
CA THR A 414 1.22 -5.32 0.35
C THR A 414 2.55 -6.05 0.17
N ASP A 415 3.67 -5.60 0.73
CA ASP A 415 5.03 -6.17 0.52
C ASP A 415 5.22 -7.66 0.90
N ASN A 416 4.13 -8.37 1.27
CA ASN A 416 4.08 -9.82 1.46
C ASN A 416 3.35 -10.49 0.27
N PRO A 417 3.98 -11.49 -0.38
CA PRO A 417 3.35 -12.20 -1.48
C PRO A 417 2.15 -13.03 -1.00
N LYS A 418 1.08 -13.06 -1.80
CA LYS A 418 -0.14 -13.83 -1.51
C LYS A 418 -0.09 -15.19 -2.20
N ILE A 419 -0.51 -16.22 -1.48
CA ILE A 419 -0.72 -17.56 -2.04
C ILE A 419 -2.17 -17.69 -2.48
N ILE A 420 -2.39 -18.03 -3.75
CA ILE A 420 -3.71 -18.12 -4.35
C ILE A 420 -3.90 -19.53 -4.89
N TYR A 421 -4.92 -20.23 -4.40
CA TYR A 421 -5.35 -21.52 -4.96
C TYR A 421 -6.60 -21.29 -5.80
N VAL A 422 -6.56 -21.78 -7.04
CA VAL A 422 -7.57 -21.51 -8.05
C VAL A 422 -8.37 -22.78 -8.32
N PRO A 423 -9.66 -22.80 -7.96
CA PRO A 423 -10.58 -23.87 -8.32
C PRO A 423 -10.83 -23.99 -9.83
N PHE A 424 -11.20 -25.20 -10.29
CA PHE A 424 -11.72 -25.39 -11.66
C PHE A 424 -12.91 -24.46 -11.94
N SER A 425 -13.83 -24.32 -10.98
CA SER A 425 -14.99 -23.43 -11.08
C SER A 425 -14.64 -21.95 -11.28
N CYS A 426 -13.38 -21.55 -11.06
CA CYS A 426 -12.91 -20.19 -11.29
C CYS A 426 -12.27 -19.98 -12.67
N ILE A 427 -11.45 -20.92 -13.13
CA ILE A 427 -10.69 -20.76 -14.38
C ILE A 427 -11.45 -21.28 -15.61
N ILE A 428 -12.23 -22.35 -15.48
CA ILE A 428 -12.97 -22.93 -16.61
C ILE A 428 -13.94 -21.94 -17.26
N PRO A 429 -14.76 -21.17 -16.50
CA PRO A 429 -15.63 -20.17 -17.12
C PRO A 429 -14.86 -19.12 -17.93
N ASN A 430 -13.60 -18.83 -17.56
CA ASN A 430 -12.74 -17.90 -18.29
C ASN A 430 -12.36 -18.48 -19.67
N ILE A 431 -11.86 -19.72 -19.67
CA ILE A 431 -11.44 -20.46 -20.88
C ILE A 431 -12.63 -20.67 -21.83
N GLU A 432 -13.78 -21.08 -21.31
CA GLU A 432 -15.00 -21.26 -22.10
C GLU A 432 -15.51 -19.94 -22.70
N CYS A 433 -15.46 -18.84 -21.94
CA CYS A 433 -15.86 -17.53 -22.45
C CYS A 433 -14.95 -17.09 -23.60
N PHE A 434 -13.64 -17.31 -23.47
CA PHE A 434 -12.68 -17.00 -24.54
C PHE A 434 -12.94 -17.84 -25.78
N TYR A 435 -13.21 -19.13 -25.62
CA TYR A 435 -13.59 -19.98 -26.75
C TYR A 435 -14.87 -19.48 -27.43
N GLU A 436 -15.91 -19.12 -26.69
CA GLU A 436 -17.15 -18.60 -27.28
C GLU A 436 -16.94 -17.29 -28.04
N ILE A 437 -16.13 -16.38 -27.49
CA ILE A 437 -15.85 -15.07 -28.09
C ILE A 437 -15.02 -15.22 -29.37
N PHE A 438 -13.97 -16.02 -29.33
CA PHE A 438 -13.01 -16.11 -30.44
C PHE A 438 -13.34 -17.21 -31.44
N LYS A 439 -14.20 -18.17 -31.07
CA LYS A 439 -14.58 -19.34 -31.88
C LYS A 439 -13.37 -20.03 -32.50
N LEU A 440 -12.39 -20.32 -31.65
CA LEU A 440 -11.11 -20.88 -32.06
C LEU A 440 -11.29 -22.25 -32.71
N THR A 441 -10.41 -22.54 -33.67
CA THR A 441 -10.39 -23.77 -34.44
C THR A 441 -9.00 -24.41 -34.38
N TYR A 442 -8.87 -25.64 -34.88
CA TYR A 442 -7.57 -26.31 -35.00
C TYR A 442 -6.59 -25.61 -35.97
N HIS A 443 -7.06 -24.63 -36.75
CA HIS A 443 -6.23 -23.79 -37.60
C HIS A 443 -5.61 -22.59 -36.87
N ASP A 444 -6.08 -22.27 -35.67
CA ASP A 444 -5.55 -21.17 -34.88
C ASP A 444 -4.28 -21.60 -34.13
N ILE A 445 -3.36 -20.66 -34.02
CA ILE A 445 -2.05 -20.84 -33.41
C ILE A 445 -1.94 -19.86 -32.24
N ILE A 446 -1.84 -20.43 -31.04
CA ILE A 446 -1.74 -19.71 -29.77
C ILE A 446 -0.29 -19.75 -29.32
N ILE A 447 0.31 -18.58 -29.09
CA ILE A 447 1.63 -18.50 -28.47
C ILE A 447 1.50 -18.43 -26.95
N CYS A 448 2.12 -19.37 -26.25
CA CYS A 448 2.30 -19.31 -24.80
C CYS A 448 3.64 -18.66 -24.51
N SER A 449 3.60 -17.35 -24.26
CA SER A 449 4.77 -16.52 -23.96
C SER A 449 4.70 -15.86 -22.59
N THR A 450 3.50 -15.73 -22.02
CA THR A 450 3.28 -15.18 -20.67
C THR A 450 4.01 -16.04 -19.63
N SER A 451 4.57 -15.40 -18.60
CA SER A 451 5.26 -16.14 -17.52
C SER A 451 4.28 -17.03 -16.77
N PHE A 452 4.71 -18.25 -16.44
CA PHE A 452 3.94 -19.17 -15.59
C PHE A 452 3.78 -18.72 -14.14
N SER A 453 4.52 -17.68 -13.73
CA SER A 453 4.29 -16.95 -12.48
C SER A 453 3.14 -15.93 -12.58
N PHE A 454 2.49 -15.81 -13.75
CA PHE A 454 1.35 -14.94 -13.99
C PHE A 454 0.17 -15.75 -14.54
N ASP A 455 -1.02 -15.54 -13.98
CA ASP A 455 -2.19 -16.38 -14.19
C ASP A 455 -2.74 -16.41 -15.64
N PRO A 456 -2.64 -15.36 -16.47
CA PRO A 456 -3.08 -15.44 -17.87
C PRO A 456 -2.33 -16.48 -18.71
N SER A 457 -1.17 -16.98 -18.27
CA SER A 457 -0.47 -18.11 -18.91
C SER A 457 -1.31 -19.39 -18.90
N ILE A 458 -2.22 -19.55 -17.93
CA ILE A 458 -3.12 -20.72 -17.84
C ILE A 458 -4.10 -20.72 -19.01
N ILE A 459 -4.57 -19.55 -19.45
CA ILE A 459 -5.43 -19.44 -20.62
C ILE A 459 -4.64 -19.81 -21.88
N GLU A 460 -3.43 -19.26 -22.06
CA GLU A 460 -2.56 -19.59 -23.20
C GLU A 460 -2.21 -21.08 -23.28
N LEU A 461 -2.14 -21.76 -22.14
CA LEU A 461 -1.84 -23.18 -22.05
C LEU A 461 -3.06 -24.06 -22.35
N PHE A 462 -4.19 -23.82 -21.68
CA PHE A 462 -5.33 -24.75 -21.71
C PHE A 462 -6.30 -24.50 -22.86
N LEU A 463 -6.41 -23.28 -23.37
CA LEU A 463 -7.24 -22.97 -24.53
C LEU A 463 -6.88 -23.81 -25.78
N PRO A 464 -5.60 -23.95 -26.19
CA PRO A 464 -5.24 -24.82 -27.31
C PRO A 464 -5.39 -26.31 -26.99
N ILE A 465 -5.11 -26.73 -25.76
CA ILE A 465 -5.19 -28.12 -25.33
C ILE A 465 -6.63 -28.65 -25.38
N ILE A 466 -7.59 -27.86 -24.90
CA ILE A 466 -9.00 -28.26 -24.80
C ILE A 466 -9.70 -28.19 -26.17
N TYR A 467 -9.34 -27.21 -27.00
CA TYR A 467 -10.03 -26.95 -28.28
C TYR A 467 -9.23 -27.33 -29.53
N GLY A 468 -8.09 -27.99 -29.36
CA GLY A 468 -7.32 -28.59 -30.47
C GLY A 468 -6.56 -27.60 -31.34
N CYS A 469 -6.22 -26.42 -30.82
CA CYS A 469 -5.38 -25.45 -31.52
C CYS A 469 -3.89 -25.84 -31.47
N LYS A 470 -3.06 -25.22 -32.31
CA LYS A 470 -1.59 -25.34 -32.20
C LYS A 470 -1.07 -24.45 -31.07
N LEU A 471 -0.28 -25.00 -30.16
CA LEU A 471 0.43 -24.27 -29.11
C LEU A 471 1.89 -24.04 -29.51
N ILE A 472 2.32 -22.79 -29.53
CA ILE A 472 3.73 -22.39 -29.65
C ILE A 472 4.24 -21.98 -28.28
N LEU A 473 5.11 -22.79 -27.69
CA LEU A 473 5.73 -22.50 -26.40
C LEU A 473 7.09 -21.82 -26.61
N VAL A 474 7.35 -20.72 -25.93
CA VAL A 474 8.65 -20.02 -25.99
C VAL A 474 9.30 -19.92 -24.62
N GLN A 475 10.61 -20.13 -24.55
CA GLN A 475 11.38 -19.92 -23.30
C GLN A 475 11.40 -18.44 -22.88
N ASP A 476 11.62 -18.19 -21.58
CA ASP A 476 11.60 -16.84 -21.01
C ASP A 476 12.63 -15.87 -21.62
N LYS A 477 13.70 -16.39 -22.25
CA LYS A 477 14.69 -15.57 -22.97
C LYS A 477 14.07 -14.77 -24.12
N PHE A 478 13.09 -15.34 -24.84
CA PHE A 478 12.38 -14.67 -25.94
C PHE A 478 11.55 -13.49 -25.41
N ARG A 479 10.96 -13.63 -24.22
CA ARG A 479 10.19 -12.55 -23.58
C ARG A 479 11.08 -11.38 -23.12
N ARG A 480 12.31 -11.67 -22.69
CA ARG A 480 13.30 -10.62 -22.33
C ARG A 480 13.86 -9.87 -23.54
N GLN A 481 13.66 -10.40 -24.74
CA GLN A 481 14.08 -9.78 -26.00
C GLN A 481 12.87 -9.63 -26.92
N PRO A 482 12.04 -8.59 -26.73
CA PRO A 482 10.76 -8.41 -27.45
C PRO A 482 10.85 -8.54 -28.97
N SER A 483 11.98 -8.14 -29.56
CA SER A 483 12.26 -8.33 -30.99
C SER A 483 12.23 -9.80 -31.40
N LEU A 484 12.89 -10.70 -30.65
CA LEU A 484 12.87 -12.14 -30.93
C LEU A 484 11.48 -12.73 -30.81
N LEU A 485 10.68 -12.27 -29.83
CA LEU A 485 9.30 -12.72 -29.71
C LEU A 485 8.45 -12.26 -30.91
N CYS A 486 8.67 -11.03 -31.39
CA CYS A 486 8.04 -10.53 -32.61
C CYS A 486 8.43 -11.37 -33.83
N ASP A 487 9.70 -11.79 -33.94
CA ASP A 487 10.15 -12.67 -35.03
C ASP A 487 9.47 -14.03 -34.99
N VAL A 488 9.33 -14.64 -33.80
CA VAL A 488 8.56 -15.89 -33.63
C VAL A 488 7.11 -15.70 -34.04
N ILE A 489 6.47 -14.59 -33.64
CA ILE A 489 5.08 -14.29 -33.99
C ILE A 489 4.88 -14.24 -35.51
N LEU A 490 5.79 -13.58 -36.22
CA LEU A 490 5.76 -13.45 -37.68
C LEU A 490 6.04 -14.78 -38.38
N ASN A 491 7.06 -15.51 -37.93
CA ASN A 491 7.51 -16.75 -38.57
C ASN A 491 6.52 -17.91 -38.39
N GLU A 492 6.01 -18.10 -37.17
CA GLU A 492 5.03 -19.16 -36.86
C GLU A 492 3.60 -18.80 -37.25
N LYS A 493 3.39 -17.60 -37.80
CA LYS A 493 2.08 -17.09 -38.21
C LYS A 493 1.03 -17.18 -37.09
N ILE A 494 1.41 -16.71 -35.90
CA ILE A 494 0.54 -16.72 -34.72
C ILE A 494 -0.79 -15.99 -35.03
N THR A 495 -1.91 -16.53 -34.56
CA THR A 495 -3.24 -15.94 -34.77
C THR A 495 -3.84 -15.36 -33.49
N PHE A 496 -3.44 -15.86 -32.32
CA PHE A 496 -3.90 -15.41 -31.03
C PHE A 496 -2.70 -15.06 -30.15
N PHE A 497 -2.66 -13.81 -29.70
CA PHE A 497 -1.59 -13.33 -28.84
C PHE A 497 -2.17 -12.50 -27.69
N GLN A 498 -1.75 -12.84 -26.47
CA GLN A 498 -2.08 -12.12 -25.26
C GLN A 498 -0.80 -11.49 -24.69
N THR A 499 -0.85 -10.21 -24.35
CA THR A 499 0.33 -9.47 -23.88
C THR A 499 -0.02 -8.31 -22.97
N THR A 500 1.00 -7.66 -22.41
CA THR A 500 0.87 -6.46 -21.59
C THR A 500 1.08 -5.18 -22.41
N PRO A 501 0.51 -4.04 -22.02
CA PRO A 501 0.81 -2.74 -22.62
C PRO A 501 2.32 -2.45 -22.69
N THR A 502 3.08 -2.80 -21.65
CA THR A 502 4.54 -2.64 -21.62
C THR A 502 5.23 -3.30 -22.82
N PHE A 503 4.82 -4.51 -23.21
CA PHE A 503 5.44 -5.23 -24.33
C PHE A 503 5.38 -4.42 -25.62
N LEU A 504 4.22 -3.82 -25.92
CA LEU A 504 4.05 -2.98 -27.11
C LEU A 504 4.89 -1.71 -27.03
N LYS A 505 4.93 -1.06 -25.85
CA LYS A 505 5.67 0.20 -25.66
C LYS A 505 7.19 0.06 -25.77
N ILE A 506 7.75 -1.12 -25.51
CA ILE A 506 9.20 -1.37 -25.60
C ILE A 506 9.63 -1.78 -27.02
N LEU A 507 8.69 -2.23 -27.86
CA LEU A 507 8.98 -2.50 -29.26
C LEU A 507 9.21 -1.19 -30.03
N THR A 508 10.09 -1.24 -31.03
CA THR A 508 10.21 -0.16 -32.00
C THR A 508 8.87 0.04 -32.71
N LYS A 509 8.57 1.28 -33.10
CA LYS A 509 7.36 1.60 -33.88
C LYS A 509 7.21 0.66 -35.09
N SER A 510 8.30 0.39 -35.81
CA SER A 510 8.31 -0.53 -36.95
C SER A 510 7.93 -1.97 -36.59
N ASN A 511 8.37 -2.49 -35.45
CA ASN A 511 8.01 -3.83 -35.00
C ASN A 511 6.56 -3.90 -34.52
N VAL A 512 6.05 -2.86 -33.86
CA VAL A 512 4.62 -2.80 -33.52
C VAL A 512 3.77 -2.80 -34.78
N LEU A 513 4.12 -2.03 -35.81
CA LEU A 513 3.40 -2.03 -37.09
C LEU A 513 3.44 -3.41 -37.77
N LYS A 514 4.61 -4.07 -37.81
CA LYS A 514 4.73 -5.44 -38.34
C LYS A 514 3.84 -6.43 -37.58
N LEU A 515 3.80 -6.32 -36.26
CA LEU A 515 2.93 -7.13 -35.40
C LEU A 515 1.45 -6.91 -35.75
N LEU A 516 1.01 -5.65 -35.87
CA LEU A 516 -0.37 -5.29 -36.20
C LEU A 516 -0.77 -5.63 -37.65
N SER A 517 0.19 -5.82 -38.55
CA SER A 517 -0.03 -6.29 -39.93
C SER A 517 0.23 -7.78 -40.13
N SER A 518 0.51 -8.53 -39.07
CA SER A 518 0.84 -9.96 -39.16
C SER A 518 -0.40 -10.85 -39.38
N SER A 519 -0.22 -12.16 -39.28
CA SER A 519 -1.29 -13.18 -39.26
C SER A 519 -2.19 -13.12 -38.02
N LEU A 520 -1.92 -12.22 -37.06
CA LEU A 520 -2.71 -12.08 -35.85
C LEU A 520 -4.16 -11.74 -36.18
N LYS A 521 -5.07 -12.55 -35.64
CA LYS A 521 -6.52 -12.32 -35.67
C LYS A 521 -6.99 -11.68 -34.36
N PHE A 522 -6.40 -12.09 -33.24
CA PHE A 522 -6.80 -11.67 -31.90
C PHE A 522 -5.58 -11.21 -31.10
N LEU A 523 -5.56 -9.92 -30.73
CA LEU A 523 -4.56 -9.34 -29.86
C LEU A 523 -5.22 -8.88 -28.55
N LEU A 524 -4.93 -9.57 -27.46
CA LEU A 524 -5.43 -9.24 -26.13
C LEU A 524 -4.36 -8.47 -25.36
N ILE A 525 -4.72 -7.30 -24.85
CA ILE A 525 -3.82 -6.40 -24.11
C ILE A 525 -4.41 -6.20 -22.71
N GLY A 526 -3.67 -6.56 -21.67
CA GLY A 526 -4.15 -6.42 -20.31
C GLY A 526 -3.09 -6.53 -19.22
N GLY A 527 -3.54 -6.42 -17.96
CA GLY A 527 -2.69 -6.45 -16.77
C GLY A 527 -2.03 -5.11 -16.42
N GLU A 528 -2.17 -4.10 -17.28
CA GLU A 528 -1.88 -2.68 -17.05
C GLU A 528 -2.94 -1.83 -17.77
N GLU A 529 -2.92 -0.51 -17.60
CA GLU A 529 -3.83 0.39 -18.33
C GLU A 529 -3.65 0.24 -19.85
N PHE A 530 -4.75 0.16 -20.58
CA PHE A 530 -4.74 0.03 -22.03
C PHE A 530 -4.06 1.24 -22.68
N PRO A 531 -3.09 1.05 -23.61
CA PRO A 531 -2.25 2.13 -24.12
C PRO A 531 -2.94 2.93 -25.25
N TYR A 532 -4.09 3.55 -24.95
CA TYR A 532 -4.97 4.21 -25.93
C TYR A 532 -4.23 5.28 -26.73
N PHE A 533 -3.62 6.26 -26.05
CA PHE A 533 -2.95 7.38 -26.69
C PHE A 533 -1.67 6.98 -27.42
N TYR A 534 -0.93 6.00 -26.89
CA TYR A 534 0.24 5.44 -27.57
C TYR A 534 -0.14 4.81 -28.92
N LEU A 535 -1.17 3.96 -28.96
CA LEU A 535 -1.64 3.34 -30.20
C LEU A 535 -2.22 4.36 -31.17
N LYS A 536 -3.03 5.32 -30.68
CA LYS A 536 -3.58 6.40 -31.49
C LYS A 536 -2.48 7.20 -32.19
N ASN A 537 -1.47 7.63 -31.44
CA ASN A 537 -0.36 8.42 -31.99
C ASN A 537 0.52 7.60 -32.93
N LEU A 538 0.75 6.32 -32.61
CA LEU A 538 1.45 5.42 -33.52
C LEU A 538 0.72 5.36 -34.87
N MET A 539 -0.60 5.17 -34.86
CA MET A 539 -1.41 5.09 -36.08
C MET A 539 -1.44 6.42 -36.84
N MET A 540 -1.64 7.54 -36.15
CA MET A 540 -1.68 8.87 -36.76
C MET A 540 -0.33 9.29 -37.36
N SER A 541 0.78 9.05 -36.63
CA SER A 541 2.12 9.45 -37.08
C SER A 541 2.66 8.62 -38.25
N THR A 542 2.10 7.43 -38.48
CA THR A 542 2.58 6.49 -39.50
C THR A 542 1.59 6.30 -40.65
N ASN A 543 0.43 6.99 -40.62
CA ASN A 543 -0.70 6.78 -41.53
C ASN A 543 -1.07 5.30 -41.67
N PHE A 544 -0.95 4.55 -40.58
CA PHE A 544 -1.14 3.10 -40.60
C PHE A 544 -2.63 2.76 -40.66
N THR A 545 -2.97 1.90 -41.62
CA THR A 545 -4.31 1.30 -41.73
C THR A 545 -4.23 -0.15 -41.23
N PRO A 546 -4.94 -0.48 -40.14
CA PRO A 546 -4.91 -1.83 -39.59
C PRO A 546 -5.61 -2.82 -40.53
N SER A 547 -5.20 -4.08 -40.48
CA SER A 547 -5.89 -5.16 -41.20
C SER A 547 -7.30 -5.36 -40.65
N ASN A 548 -8.30 -5.50 -41.54
CA ASN A 548 -9.68 -5.82 -41.15
C ASN A 548 -9.82 -7.16 -40.40
N LEU A 549 -8.81 -8.02 -40.48
CA LEU A 549 -8.80 -9.32 -39.82
C LEU A 549 -8.35 -9.25 -38.35
N LEU A 550 -7.60 -8.21 -37.96
CA LEU A 550 -7.08 -8.05 -36.61
C LEU A 550 -8.11 -7.40 -35.70
N LYS A 551 -8.46 -8.08 -34.62
CA LYS A 551 -9.26 -7.54 -33.52
C LYS A 551 -8.40 -7.36 -32.27
N VAL A 552 -8.41 -6.14 -31.73
CA VAL A 552 -7.67 -5.78 -30.51
C VAL A 552 -8.63 -5.72 -29.35
N TYR A 553 -8.27 -6.33 -28.23
CA TYR A 553 -9.09 -6.39 -27.02
C TYR A 553 -8.35 -5.83 -25.82
N ASN A 554 -9.04 -5.00 -25.03
CA ASN A 554 -8.66 -4.66 -23.67
C ASN A 554 -9.22 -5.71 -22.72
N VAL A 555 -8.37 -6.34 -21.91
CA VAL A 555 -8.79 -7.32 -20.89
C VAL A 555 -8.37 -6.87 -19.49
N TYR A 556 -9.31 -6.95 -18.54
CA TYR A 556 -9.12 -6.49 -17.16
C TYR A 556 -9.49 -7.59 -16.18
N GLY A 557 -8.73 -7.73 -15.08
CA GLY A 557 -8.99 -8.71 -14.01
C GLY A 557 -7.89 -8.72 -12.94
N ILE A 558 -8.11 -9.52 -11.90
CA ILE A 558 -7.18 -9.73 -10.77
C ILE A 558 -7.00 -11.24 -10.53
N THR A 559 -5.84 -11.64 -10.00
CA THR A 559 -5.54 -13.05 -9.76
C THR A 559 -6.48 -13.71 -8.75
N GLU A 560 -7.01 -12.93 -7.79
CA GLU A 560 -7.97 -13.37 -6.78
C GLU A 560 -9.34 -13.83 -7.37
N VAL A 561 -9.62 -13.51 -8.65
CA VAL A 561 -10.83 -13.97 -9.38
C VAL A 561 -10.49 -14.82 -10.60
N SER A 562 -9.25 -15.32 -10.69
CA SER A 562 -8.72 -16.13 -11.79
C SER A 562 -8.69 -15.40 -13.14
N CYS A 563 -7.52 -14.84 -13.48
CA CYS A 563 -7.22 -14.19 -14.75
C CYS A 563 -8.08 -12.94 -15.00
N TRP A 564 -8.89 -12.99 -16.05
CA TRP A 564 -9.65 -11.85 -16.54
C TRP A 564 -11.07 -11.83 -15.94
N ALA A 565 -11.62 -10.64 -15.72
CA ALA A 565 -12.99 -10.39 -15.33
C ALA A 565 -13.81 -9.86 -16.50
N THR A 566 -13.19 -9.08 -17.39
CA THR A 566 -13.87 -8.43 -18.52
C THR A 566 -13.03 -8.45 -19.78
N ILE A 567 -13.72 -8.21 -20.89
CA ILE A 567 -13.12 -8.08 -22.22
C ILE A 567 -13.87 -7.04 -23.06
N LYS A 568 -13.12 -6.11 -23.65
CA LYS A 568 -13.66 -5.07 -24.53
C LYS A 568 -12.93 -5.05 -25.85
N GLU A 569 -13.64 -5.16 -26.96
CA GLU A 569 -13.07 -4.92 -28.29
C GLU A 569 -12.79 -3.43 -28.49
N ILE A 570 -11.57 -3.11 -28.90
CA ILE A 570 -11.12 -1.75 -29.24
C ILE A 570 -11.00 -1.67 -30.76
N LYS A 571 -11.94 -0.95 -31.38
CA LYS A 571 -11.90 -0.69 -32.82
C LYS A 571 -10.78 0.31 -33.12
N LEU A 572 -9.70 -0.15 -33.74
CA LEU A 572 -8.53 0.68 -34.04
C LEU A 572 -8.89 1.93 -34.89
N GLU A 573 -9.86 1.82 -35.81
CA GLU A 573 -10.37 2.94 -36.59
C GLU A 573 -10.98 4.07 -35.75
N SER A 574 -11.59 3.72 -34.61
CA SER A 574 -12.19 4.70 -33.70
C SER A 574 -11.14 5.52 -32.95
N LEU A 575 -9.93 4.96 -32.76
CA LEU A 575 -8.82 5.68 -32.14
C LEU A 575 -8.46 6.92 -32.94
N ILE A 576 -8.40 6.79 -34.28
CA ILE A 576 -8.05 7.88 -35.20
C ILE A 576 -9.14 8.96 -35.23
N LYS A 577 -10.42 8.55 -35.18
CA LYS A 577 -11.58 9.47 -35.30
C LYS A 577 -11.94 10.21 -34.01
N SER A 578 -11.52 9.71 -32.84
CA SER A 578 -11.81 10.33 -31.55
C SER A 578 -11.10 11.68 -31.37
N GLU A 579 -11.73 12.65 -30.71
CA GLU A 579 -11.06 13.88 -30.25
C GLU A 579 -9.93 13.55 -29.22
N LEU A 580 -9.02 14.50 -28.97
CA LEU A 580 -7.84 14.31 -28.08
C LEU A 580 -8.19 14.21 -26.58
N SER A 581 -9.46 14.30 -26.20
CA SER A 581 -9.93 14.15 -24.82
C SER A 581 -9.95 12.68 -24.39
N PHE A 582 -9.70 12.42 -23.11
CA PHE A 582 -9.94 11.10 -22.52
C PHE A 582 -11.36 10.62 -22.85
N PRO A 583 -11.54 9.33 -23.19
CA PRO A 583 -12.87 8.77 -23.25
C PRO A 583 -13.47 8.83 -21.84
N ASN A 584 -14.43 9.75 -21.64
CA ASN A 584 -15.29 9.73 -20.47
C ASN A 584 -16.24 8.54 -20.63
N TYR A 585 -15.94 7.44 -19.94
CA TYR A 585 -16.82 6.28 -19.95
C TYR A 585 -18.05 6.60 -19.12
N LYS A 586 -19.23 6.45 -19.72
CA LYS A 586 -20.51 6.70 -19.04
C LYS A 586 -20.76 5.65 -17.95
N ASP A 587 -20.29 4.43 -18.16
CA ASP A 587 -20.45 3.32 -17.22
C ASP A 587 -19.35 2.24 -17.36
N ILE A 588 -19.46 1.19 -16.54
CA ILE A 588 -18.57 0.04 -16.49
C ILE A 588 -18.57 -0.75 -17.79
N ALA A 589 -19.73 -0.88 -18.44
CA ALA A 589 -19.86 -1.64 -19.69
C ALA A 589 -19.12 -0.93 -20.82
N GLU A 590 -19.16 0.41 -20.85
CA GLU A 590 -18.38 1.20 -21.78
C GLU A 590 -16.89 1.11 -21.49
N MET A 591 -16.44 1.10 -20.23
CA MET A 591 -15.00 1.01 -19.92
C MET A 591 -14.42 -0.39 -20.14
N PHE A 592 -15.05 -1.40 -19.56
CA PHE A 592 -14.49 -2.75 -19.43
C PHE A 592 -15.11 -3.79 -20.39
N GLY A 593 -16.20 -3.44 -21.08
CA GLY A 593 -16.82 -4.30 -22.08
C GLY A 593 -17.65 -5.44 -21.49
N ARG A 594 -17.64 -6.59 -22.18
CA ARG A 594 -18.39 -7.79 -21.81
C ARG A 594 -17.79 -8.40 -20.54
N LEU A 595 -18.64 -8.75 -19.58
CA LEU A 595 -18.27 -9.58 -18.42
C LEU A 595 -18.01 -11.02 -18.87
N LEU A 596 -16.96 -11.63 -18.34
CA LEU A 596 -16.73 -13.06 -18.55
C LEU A 596 -17.72 -13.89 -17.71
N PHE A 597 -17.94 -15.13 -18.12
CA PHE A 597 -18.86 -16.04 -17.45
C PHE A 597 -18.61 -16.12 -15.94
N SER A 598 -19.71 -16.25 -15.19
CA SER A 598 -19.69 -16.37 -13.73
C SER A 598 -19.03 -15.19 -12.99
N THR A 599 -18.96 -14.00 -13.62
CA THR A 599 -18.37 -12.77 -13.05
C THR A 599 -19.42 -11.70 -12.86
N SER A 600 -19.31 -10.93 -11.78
CA SER A 600 -20.05 -9.69 -11.59
C SER A 600 -19.10 -8.57 -11.19
N ILE A 601 -19.45 -7.32 -11.51
CA ILE A 601 -18.66 -6.15 -11.12
C ILE A 601 -19.60 -5.10 -10.52
N GLN A 602 -19.14 -4.47 -9.44
CA GLN A 602 -19.81 -3.35 -8.79
C GLN A 602 -18.82 -2.21 -8.57
N ILE A 603 -19.31 -0.97 -8.55
CA ILE A 603 -18.53 0.19 -8.15
C ILE A 603 -19.16 0.79 -6.90
N THR A 604 -18.35 1.00 -5.87
CA THR A 604 -18.80 1.68 -4.65
C THR A 604 -18.98 3.18 -4.88
N SER A 605 -19.72 3.85 -4.00
CA SER A 605 -19.84 5.32 -4.00
C SER A 605 -18.50 6.06 -3.93
N SER A 606 -17.49 5.44 -3.32
CA SER A 606 -16.11 5.95 -3.28
C SER A 606 -15.29 5.72 -4.56
N GLY A 607 -15.90 5.10 -5.58
CA GLY A 607 -15.25 4.79 -6.87
C GLY A 607 -14.49 3.47 -6.90
N LYS A 608 -14.43 2.68 -5.81
CA LYS A 608 -13.72 1.39 -5.82
C LYS A 608 -14.42 0.36 -6.69
N ILE A 609 -13.65 -0.37 -7.50
CA ILE A 609 -14.11 -1.50 -8.30
C ILE A 609 -14.09 -2.77 -7.45
N LEU A 610 -15.26 -3.40 -7.32
CA LEU A 610 -15.43 -4.70 -6.65
C LEU A 610 -15.75 -5.76 -7.71
N ILE A 611 -15.06 -6.90 -7.67
CA ILE A 611 -15.29 -8.02 -8.58
C ILE A 611 -15.85 -9.19 -7.77
N GLY A 612 -17.01 -9.70 -8.18
CA GLY A 612 -17.71 -10.82 -7.55
C GLY A 612 -18.12 -11.88 -8.56
N GLY A 613 -19.07 -12.73 -8.18
CA GLY A 613 -19.61 -13.82 -9.00
C GLY A 613 -19.39 -15.18 -8.35
N GLN A 614 -19.30 -16.25 -9.13
CA GLN A 614 -19.00 -17.59 -8.59
C GLN A 614 -17.49 -17.89 -8.58
N ARG A 615 -16.68 -17.05 -9.26
CA ARG A 615 -15.23 -17.24 -9.45
C ARG A 615 -14.44 -16.71 -8.25
N HIS A 616 -14.44 -17.47 -7.17
CA HIS A 616 -13.76 -17.15 -5.93
C HIS A 616 -12.53 -18.04 -5.67
N CYS A 617 -11.33 -17.47 -5.82
CA CYS A 617 -10.10 -18.16 -5.46
C CYS A 617 -9.89 -18.18 -3.93
N VAL A 618 -9.13 -19.16 -3.44
CA VAL A 618 -8.72 -19.23 -2.03
C VAL A 618 -7.43 -18.45 -1.85
N VAL A 619 -7.45 -17.45 -0.97
CA VAL A 619 -6.31 -16.56 -0.74
C VAL A 619 -5.74 -16.81 0.65
N ASN A 620 -4.45 -17.13 0.75
CA ASN A 620 -3.75 -17.45 2.01
C ASN A 620 -4.53 -18.45 2.88
N TYR A 621 -5.01 -19.54 2.25
CA TYR A 621 -5.79 -20.62 2.88
C TYR A 621 -7.16 -20.21 3.41
N LYS A 622 -7.68 -19.03 3.05
CA LYS A 622 -8.99 -18.55 3.45
C LYS A 622 -9.88 -18.39 2.23
N PHE A 623 -11.10 -18.93 2.31
CA PHE A 623 -12.15 -18.61 1.37
C PHE A 623 -12.61 -17.16 1.61
N PRO A 624 -12.93 -16.41 0.55
CA PRO A 624 -13.48 -15.07 0.69
C PRO A 624 -14.78 -15.12 1.49
N GLN A 625 -14.92 -14.25 2.48
CA GLN A 625 -16.12 -14.13 3.32
C GLN A 625 -17.25 -13.33 2.64
N SER A 626 -16.89 -12.55 1.61
CA SER A 626 -17.77 -11.69 0.82
C SER A 626 -17.92 -12.25 -0.60
N SER A 627 -19.09 -12.05 -1.21
CA SER A 627 -19.34 -12.38 -2.62
C SER A 627 -18.65 -11.41 -3.60
N PHE A 628 -18.06 -10.33 -3.09
CA PHE A 628 -17.31 -9.33 -3.85
C PHE A 628 -15.93 -9.10 -3.23
N ILE A 629 -14.92 -9.01 -4.09
CA ILE A 629 -13.52 -8.77 -3.76
C ILE A 629 -13.15 -7.36 -4.22
N ASP A 630 -12.56 -6.55 -3.33
CA ASP A 630 -12.01 -5.24 -3.68
C ASP A 630 -10.78 -5.42 -4.57
N SER A 631 -10.82 -4.90 -5.81
CA SER A 631 -9.71 -5.01 -6.74
C SER A 631 -8.54 -4.07 -6.38
N GLY A 632 -8.78 -3.09 -5.51
CA GLY A 632 -7.86 -2.00 -5.19
C GLY A 632 -7.80 -0.91 -6.26
N ASP A 633 -8.55 -1.05 -7.36
CA ASP A 633 -8.62 -0.11 -8.46
C ASP A 633 -9.78 0.89 -8.28
N LEU A 634 -9.56 2.14 -8.70
CA LEU A 634 -10.50 3.25 -8.54
C LEU A 634 -11.00 3.78 -9.89
N PHE A 635 -12.30 4.04 -9.94
CA PHE A 635 -13.03 4.63 -11.05
C PHE A 635 -13.87 5.80 -10.52
N ILE A 636 -13.54 7.01 -10.95
CA ILE A 636 -14.16 8.24 -10.44
C ILE A 636 -14.58 9.08 -11.64
N ASN A 637 -15.83 9.56 -11.64
CA ASN A 637 -16.38 10.46 -12.65
C ASN A 637 -16.20 10.00 -14.12
N GLY A 638 -16.30 8.70 -14.38
CA GLY A 638 -16.16 8.16 -15.75
C GLY A 638 -14.72 7.84 -16.18
N VAL A 639 -13.74 8.00 -15.28
CA VAL A 639 -12.32 7.81 -15.58
C VAL A 639 -11.71 6.77 -14.64
N PHE A 640 -10.92 5.85 -15.21
CA PHE A 640 -10.07 4.94 -14.45
C PHE A 640 -8.89 5.72 -13.87
N VAL A 641 -8.87 5.91 -12.55
CA VAL A 641 -7.86 6.74 -11.87
C VAL A 641 -6.60 5.93 -11.55
N GLY A 642 -6.74 4.61 -11.43
CA GLY A 642 -5.65 3.69 -11.14
C GLY A 642 -5.78 2.97 -9.80
N ARG A 643 -4.70 2.30 -9.39
CA ARG A 643 -4.64 1.47 -8.19
C ARG A 643 -4.09 2.27 -7.01
N LYS A 644 -4.74 2.20 -5.85
CA LYS A 644 -4.22 2.81 -4.61
C LYS A 644 -3.07 1.95 -4.05
N LYS A 645 -1.85 2.50 -3.95
CA LYS A 645 -0.69 1.86 -3.32
C LYS A 645 -0.81 1.91 -1.78
N TYR A 646 -0.02 1.09 -1.08
CA TYR A 646 -0.05 0.94 0.39
C TYR A 646 0.19 2.25 1.16
N ASN A 647 1.00 3.15 0.59
CA ASN A 647 1.26 4.51 1.13
C ASN A 647 0.10 5.50 0.91
N GLY A 648 -1.04 5.04 0.37
CA GLY A 648 -2.20 5.87 0.06
C GLY A 648 -2.12 6.62 -1.27
N MET A 649 -1.01 6.54 -1.99
CA MET A 649 -0.84 7.20 -3.29
C MET A 649 -1.63 6.49 -4.38
N LEU A 650 -2.31 7.26 -5.21
CA LEU A 650 -2.92 6.80 -6.46
C LEU A 650 -1.84 6.70 -7.54
N ARG A 651 -1.74 5.55 -8.21
CA ARG A 651 -0.91 5.42 -9.41
C ARG A 651 -1.65 6.10 -10.57
N ASP A 652 -1.27 7.34 -10.84
CA ASP A 652 -1.87 8.15 -11.89
C ASP A 652 -1.13 7.97 -13.24
N TYR A 653 -1.90 7.86 -14.31
CA TYR A 653 -1.46 7.74 -15.70
C TYR A 653 -1.66 9.04 -16.50
N GLU A 654 -2.27 10.09 -15.91
CA GLU A 654 -2.54 11.37 -16.57
C GLU A 654 -1.28 11.98 -17.20
N ILE A 655 -0.13 11.95 -16.50
CA ILE A 655 1.14 12.52 -17.02
C ILE A 655 1.70 11.72 -18.19
N GLU A 656 1.71 10.38 -18.11
CA GLU A 656 2.17 9.54 -19.22
C GLU A 656 1.31 9.80 -20.47
N ASN A 657 -0.01 9.87 -20.28
CA ASN A 657 -0.97 10.13 -21.35
C ASN A 657 -0.84 11.55 -21.92
N PHE A 658 -0.66 12.58 -21.08
CA PHE A 658 -0.36 13.95 -21.50
C PHE A 658 0.88 14.01 -22.40
N CYS A 659 1.96 13.34 -21.99
CA CYS A 659 3.18 13.24 -22.76
C CYS A 659 2.94 12.62 -24.14
N TYR A 660 2.26 11.47 -24.20
CA TYR A 660 1.95 10.87 -25.49
C TYR A 660 1.10 11.82 -26.35
N VAL A 661 -0.02 12.33 -25.83
CA VAL A 661 -0.96 13.21 -26.56
C VAL A 661 -0.28 14.38 -27.26
N LYS A 662 0.69 15.03 -26.61
CA LYS A 662 1.33 16.23 -27.15
C LYS A 662 2.49 15.96 -28.10
N TRP A 663 3.27 14.89 -27.87
CA TRP A 663 4.54 14.69 -28.57
C TRP A 663 4.61 13.32 -29.24
N ASN A 664 4.65 13.33 -30.58
CA ASN A 664 4.81 12.11 -31.39
C ASN A 664 6.24 11.55 -31.33
N GLU A 665 7.20 12.37 -30.92
CA GLU A 665 8.62 12.07 -30.78
C GLU A 665 8.93 11.23 -29.55
N ILE A 666 8.01 11.11 -28.60
CA ILE A 666 8.19 10.21 -27.44
C ILE A 666 8.05 8.76 -27.91
N GLU A 667 9.10 7.97 -27.70
CA GLU A 667 9.11 6.53 -27.93
C GLU A 667 8.42 5.81 -26.77
N ASN A 668 8.85 6.11 -25.53
CA ASN A 668 8.33 5.48 -24.33
C ASN A 668 8.36 6.46 -23.15
N CYS A 669 7.40 6.35 -22.24
CA CYS A 669 7.27 7.23 -21.08
C CYS A 669 6.71 6.47 -19.89
N LYS A 670 7.30 6.66 -18.70
CA LYS A 670 6.85 6.03 -17.46
C LYS A 670 7.07 6.92 -16.24
N LEU A 671 6.00 7.10 -15.45
CA LEU A 671 6.08 7.73 -14.14
C LEU A 671 6.31 6.66 -13.06
N VAL A 672 7.37 6.83 -12.27
CA VAL A 672 7.75 5.89 -11.21
C VAL A 672 7.72 6.58 -9.85
N TYR A 673 7.20 5.87 -8.85
CA TYR A 673 7.02 6.36 -7.49
C TYR A 673 8.05 5.70 -6.58
N GLY A 674 8.95 6.50 -6.00
CA GLY A 674 9.87 6.11 -4.94
C GLY A 674 9.36 6.43 -3.54
N ASP A 675 10.23 6.28 -2.56
CA ASP A 675 9.93 6.51 -1.14
C ASP A 675 9.58 8.00 -0.87
N ASN A 676 8.80 8.27 0.19
CA ASN A 676 8.43 9.63 0.62
C ASN A 676 7.74 10.50 -0.45
N ASN A 677 6.80 9.94 -1.22
CA ASN A 677 6.09 10.64 -2.31
C ASN A 677 7.01 11.12 -3.46
N PHE A 678 8.25 10.62 -3.57
CA PHE A 678 9.15 10.98 -4.66
C PHE A 678 8.69 10.38 -5.99
N LYS A 679 8.57 11.18 -7.05
CA LYS A 679 8.08 10.77 -8.37
C LYS A 679 9.12 11.11 -9.44
N VAL A 680 9.48 10.17 -10.29
CA VAL A 680 10.40 10.39 -11.42
C VAL A 680 9.73 9.99 -12.71
N LEU A 681 9.69 10.90 -13.68
CA LEU A 681 9.20 10.64 -15.03
C LEU A 681 10.38 10.28 -15.94
N PHE A 682 10.40 9.06 -16.46
CA PHE A 682 11.37 8.60 -17.45
C PHE A 682 10.76 8.77 -18.84
N ILE A 683 11.48 9.46 -19.73
CA ILE A 683 11.06 9.68 -21.11
C ILE A 683 12.18 9.19 -22.03
N LYS A 684 11.83 8.40 -23.05
CA LYS A 684 12.70 8.04 -24.16
C LYS A 684 12.17 8.68 -25.43
N LEU A 685 13.01 9.40 -26.15
CA LEU A 685 12.66 10.01 -27.44
C LEU A 685 13.10 9.12 -28.61
N ASN A 686 12.33 9.15 -29.70
CA ASN A 686 12.68 8.48 -30.96
C ASN A 686 13.91 9.13 -31.64
N THR A 687 14.23 10.37 -31.27
CA THR A 687 15.38 11.13 -31.76
C THR A 687 16.19 11.62 -30.57
N ASN A 688 17.52 11.58 -30.68
CA ASN A 688 18.41 12.20 -29.69
C ASN A 688 18.41 13.72 -29.87
N ASN A 689 17.28 14.37 -29.54
CA ASN A 689 17.11 15.81 -29.63
C ASN A 689 16.94 16.40 -28.23
N ASP A 690 18.06 16.80 -27.63
CA ASP A 690 18.09 17.34 -26.26
C ASP A 690 17.26 18.63 -26.13
N LYS A 691 17.20 19.47 -27.18
CA LYS A 691 16.37 20.69 -27.17
C LYS A 691 14.89 20.36 -27.06
N LEU A 692 14.45 19.32 -27.78
CA LEU A 692 13.07 18.84 -27.68
C LEU A 692 12.78 18.26 -26.29
N PHE A 693 13.71 17.49 -25.73
CA PHE A 693 13.56 16.97 -24.36
C PHE A 693 13.41 18.10 -23.32
N VAL A 694 14.20 19.17 -23.43
CA VAL A 694 14.09 20.35 -22.55
C VAL A 694 12.71 21.00 -22.69
N HIS A 695 12.23 21.18 -23.92
CA HIS A 695 10.90 21.74 -24.17
C HIS A 695 9.76 20.87 -23.60
N ILE A 696 9.86 19.54 -23.74
CA ILE A 696 8.92 18.58 -23.14
C ILE A 696 8.93 18.72 -21.62
N LYS A 697 10.13 18.75 -21.01
CA LYS A 697 10.31 18.90 -19.57
C LYS A 697 9.64 20.18 -19.04
N GLU A 698 9.89 21.32 -19.68
CA GLU A 698 9.26 22.60 -19.32
C GLU A 698 7.72 22.56 -19.45
N SER A 699 7.22 21.99 -20.54
CA SER A 699 5.79 21.91 -20.80
C SER A 699 5.06 21.03 -19.78
N VAL A 700 5.67 19.91 -19.37
CA VAL A 700 5.11 19.05 -18.31
C VAL A 700 4.99 19.82 -17.00
N TYR A 701 6.01 20.61 -16.60
CA TYR A 701 5.96 21.39 -15.37
C TYR A 701 4.94 22.54 -15.41
N ASN A 702 4.74 23.16 -16.58
CA ASN A 702 3.88 24.34 -16.72
C ASN A 702 2.40 24.00 -16.92
N GLU A 703 2.10 22.88 -17.57
CA GLU A 703 0.75 22.61 -18.08
C GLU A 703 0.03 21.44 -17.38
N THR A 704 0.73 20.67 -16.54
CA THR A 704 0.09 19.62 -15.74
C THR A 704 -0.32 20.15 -14.35
N LYS A 705 -1.34 19.52 -13.75
CA LYS A 705 -1.87 19.90 -12.43
C LYS A 705 -0.79 19.77 -11.34
N LYS A 706 -0.72 20.75 -10.43
CA LYS A 706 0.31 20.84 -9.37
C LYS A 706 0.44 19.59 -8.49
N ASP A 707 -0.67 18.92 -8.17
CA ASP A 707 -0.68 17.75 -7.28
C ASP A 707 0.01 16.51 -7.89
N PHE A 708 0.17 16.50 -9.22
CA PHE A 708 0.66 15.35 -9.96
C PHE A 708 2.11 15.49 -10.43
N LEU A 709 2.68 16.71 -10.39
CA LEU A 709 4.02 17.00 -10.90
C LEU A 709 5.09 16.00 -10.43
N PRO A 710 5.93 15.48 -11.35
CA PRO A 710 7.06 14.65 -10.97
C PRO A 710 8.11 15.50 -10.24
N ASN A 711 8.86 14.90 -9.32
CA ASN A 711 10.01 15.53 -8.68
C ASN A 711 11.20 15.68 -9.65
N ASP A 712 11.30 14.79 -10.64
CA ASP A 712 12.32 14.87 -11.67
C ASP A 712 11.83 14.26 -12.99
N ILE A 713 12.37 14.75 -14.10
CA ILE A 713 12.10 14.25 -15.46
C ILE A 713 13.44 13.92 -16.11
N VAL A 714 13.61 12.66 -16.53
CA VAL A 714 14.87 12.08 -16.97
C VAL A 714 14.75 11.56 -18.40
N ASN A 715 15.75 11.87 -19.22
CA ASN A 715 15.90 11.29 -20.55
C ASN A 715 16.52 9.89 -20.40
N PHE A 716 15.75 8.84 -20.65
CA PHE A 716 16.14 7.45 -20.46
C PHE A 716 16.41 6.77 -21.80
N ASN A 717 17.69 6.75 -22.18
CA ASN A 717 18.15 6.17 -23.46
C ASN A 717 18.61 4.71 -23.34
N ASP A 718 18.59 4.14 -22.14
CA ASP A 718 18.98 2.75 -21.88
C ASP A 718 17.85 1.75 -22.20
N VAL A 719 18.17 0.46 -22.07
CA VAL A 719 17.19 -0.62 -22.22
C VAL A 719 16.21 -0.58 -21.05
N TRP A 720 14.91 -0.49 -21.35
CA TRP A 720 13.85 -0.47 -20.36
C TRP A 720 13.83 -1.79 -19.55
N PRO A 721 13.97 -1.75 -18.22
CA PRO A 721 13.98 -2.96 -17.42
C PRO A 721 12.58 -3.56 -17.33
N ILE A 722 12.49 -4.89 -17.44
CA ILE A 722 11.22 -5.63 -17.50
C ILE A 722 11.21 -6.72 -16.42
N THR A 723 10.14 -6.74 -15.64
CA THR A 723 9.85 -7.79 -14.66
C THR A 723 9.67 -9.17 -15.31
N LYS A 724 9.62 -10.23 -14.48
CA LYS A 724 9.25 -11.58 -14.94
C LYS A 724 7.86 -11.66 -15.59
N ASN A 725 6.95 -10.75 -15.28
CA ASN A 725 5.59 -10.75 -15.83
C ASN A 725 5.47 -9.92 -17.12
N GLY A 726 6.57 -9.35 -17.61
CA GLY A 726 6.57 -8.56 -18.84
C GLY A 726 6.19 -7.08 -18.66
N LYS A 727 6.03 -6.62 -17.41
CA LYS A 727 5.77 -5.21 -17.05
C LYS A 727 7.07 -4.46 -16.76
N ILE A 728 7.09 -3.13 -16.89
CA ILE A 728 8.26 -2.31 -16.53
C ILE A 728 8.63 -2.54 -15.06
N ASP A 729 9.91 -2.77 -14.78
CA ASP A 729 10.43 -2.91 -13.41
C ASP A 729 10.70 -1.53 -12.81
N GLU A 730 9.71 -1.02 -12.06
CA GLU A 730 9.79 0.27 -11.35
C GLU A 730 10.98 0.33 -10.38
N ASN A 731 11.30 -0.79 -9.70
CA ASN A 731 12.38 -0.83 -8.71
C ASN A 731 13.74 -0.75 -9.39
N GLU A 732 13.91 -1.43 -10.52
CA GLU A 732 15.13 -1.34 -11.31
C GLU A 732 15.32 0.05 -11.91
N LEU A 733 14.26 0.70 -12.42
CA LEU A 733 14.32 2.10 -12.86
C LEU A 733 14.70 3.06 -11.73
N LEU A 734 14.14 2.88 -10.52
CA LEU A 734 14.54 3.67 -9.35
C LEU A 734 16.00 3.41 -8.95
N ASN A 735 16.45 2.17 -9.02
CA ASN A 735 17.85 1.83 -8.74
C ASN A 735 18.79 2.40 -9.81
N TRP A 736 18.40 2.36 -11.08
CA TRP A 736 19.11 3.00 -12.18
C TRP A 736 19.19 4.50 -11.94
N TYR A 737 18.09 5.14 -11.55
CA TYR A 737 18.06 6.54 -11.20
C TYR A 737 19.01 6.84 -10.04
N LYS A 738 18.94 6.09 -8.93
CA LYS A 738 19.85 6.25 -7.78
C LYS A 738 21.33 6.06 -8.13
N ARG A 739 21.66 5.21 -9.11
CA ARG A 739 23.04 4.96 -9.56
C ARG A 739 23.57 6.03 -10.52
N ASN A 740 22.72 6.50 -11.44
CA ASN A 740 23.08 7.41 -12.53
C ASN A 740 22.69 8.87 -12.26
N SER A 741 21.95 9.13 -11.17
CA SER A 741 21.77 10.47 -10.65
C SER A 741 23.11 10.94 -10.10
N ASN A 742 23.90 11.58 -10.94
CA ASN A 742 24.76 12.67 -10.46
C ASN A 742 23.84 13.58 -9.66
N LEU A 743 24.09 13.74 -8.36
CA LEU A 743 23.31 14.56 -7.40
C LEU A 743 22.48 15.62 -8.11
N ASN A 744 21.23 15.26 -8.41
CA ASN A 744 20.39 16.11 -9.24
C ASN A 744 19.76 17.15 -8.34
N LEU A 745 20.47 18.27 -8.15
CA LEU A 745 19.97 19.43 -7.42
C LEU A 745 18.96 20.25 -8.25
N SER A 746 18.45 19.76 -9.39
CA SER A 746 17.44 20.49 -10.19
C SER A 746 16.12 20.74 -9.46
N PHE A 747 15.82 20.00 -8.38
CA PHE A 747 14.71 20.34 -7.47
C PHE A 747 14.92 21.67 -6.73
N LEU A 748 16.16 22.16 -6.63
CA LEU A 748 16.49 23.45 -6.03
C LEU A 748 16.16 24.63 -6.97
N SER A 749 16.20 24.43 -8.28
CA SER A 749 16.04 25.51 -9.27
C SER A 749 14.64 25.60 -9.90
N THR A 750 13.76 24.63 -9.65
CA THR A 750 12.48 24.49 -10.38
C THR A 750 11.37 25.44 -9.93
N ASN A 751 11.56 26.20 -8.86
CA ASN A 751 10.63 27.23 -8.41
C ASN A 751 11.41 28.48 -7.98
N LEU A 752 11.21 29.61 -8.65
CA LEU A 752 11.78 30.91 -8.24
C LEU A 752 11.39 31.30 -6.80
N SER A 753 10.28 30.76 -6.28
CA SER A 753 9.85 30.94 -4.88
C SER A 753 10.77 30.25 -3.86
N ASN A 754 11.50 29.20 -4.26
CA ASN A 754 12.29 28.37 -3.35
C ASN A 754 13.72 28.92 -3.12
N LEU A 755 14.18 29.86 -3.96
CA LEU A 755 15.51 30.47 -3.87
C LEU A 755 15.77 31.11 -2.49
N SER A 756 14.72 31.72 -1.93
CA SER A 756 14.77 32.38 -0.62
C SER A 756 14.61 31.43 0.57
N MET A 757 14.13 30.20 0.33
CA MET A 757 13.91 29.21 1.38
C MET A 757 15.25 28.58 1.80
N THR A 758 15.33 28.20 3.06
CA THR A 758 16.47 27.48 3.62
C THR A 758 16.53 26.05 3.09
N LEU A 759 17.73 25.46 3.02
CA LEU A 759 17.89 24.06 2.58
C LEU A 759 17.01 23.09 3.40
N ARG A 760 16.77 23.41 4.68
CA ARG A 760 15.91 22.63 5.58
C ARG A 760 14.43 22.72 5.25
N GLU A 761 13.94 23.88 4.84
CA GLU A 761 12.52 24.08 4.49
C GLU A 761 12.12 23.28 3.24
N ILE A 762 13.09 22.96 2.38
CA ILE A 762 12.91 22.13 1.19
C ILE A 762 13.14 20.64 1.49
N GLY A 763 13.42 20.29 2.75
CA GLY A 763 13.56 18.89 3.19
C GLY A 763 14.94 18.29 2.91
N ILE A 764 15.99 19.11 2.83
CA ILE A 764 17.39 18.66 2.97
C ILE A 764 17.67 18.52 4.47
N ASP A 765 17.66 17.28 4.94
CA ASP A 765 18.03 16.92 6.31
C ASP A 765 19.55 16.70 6.44
N SER A 766 20.00 16.34 7.65
CA SER A 766 21.42 16.14 7.92
C SER A 766 22.03 15.02 7.04
N LEU A 767 21.25 14.00 6.68
CA LEU A 767 21.74 12.88 5.86
C LEU A 767 21.91 13.28 4.39
N LYS A 768 20.93 13.98 3.81
CA LYS A 768 21.08 14.54 2.45
C LYS A 768 22.20 15.57 2.37
N ALA A 769 22.39 16.39 3.41
CA ALA A 769 23.52 17.32 3.49
C ALA A 769 24.87 16.58 3.50
N ILE A 770 24.95 15.44 4.18
CA ILE A 770 26.15 14.57 4.18
C ILE A 770 26.34 13.95 2.81
N GLU A 771 25.30 13.46 2.15
CA GLU A 771 25.37 12.88 0.80
C GLU A 771 25.89 13.92 -0.22
N ILE A 772 25.35 15.15 -0.16
CA ILE A 772 25.81 16.28 -0.98
C ILE A 772 27.28 16.62 -0.68
N ASN A 773 27.65 16.67 0.60
CA ASN A 773 29.03 16.94 1.00
C ASN A 773 29.98 15.82 0.56
N TYR A 774 29.62 14.55 0.75
CA TYR A 774 30.45 13.40 0.35
C TYR A 774 30.74 13.44 -1.14
N HIS A 775 29.74 13.68 -1.97
CA HIS A 775 29.95 13.82 -3.41
C HIS A 775 30.90 14.98 -3.72
N ILE A 776 30.70 16.17 -3.15
CA ILE A 776 31.60 17.31 -3.42
C ILE A 776 33.01 17.07 -2.88
N GLN A 777 33.16 16.46 -1.70
CA GLN A 777 34.46 16.08 -1.15
C GLN A 777 35.13 14.94 -1.93
N SER A 778 34.36 14.06 -2.59
CA SER A 778 34.95 12.97 -3.37
C SER A 778 35.68 13.49 -4.62
N TYR A 779 35.19 14.60 -5.21
CA TYR A 779 35.82 15.26 -6.35
C TYR A 779 36.77 16.41 -5.94
N TYR A 780 36.52 17.06 -4.80
CA TYR A 780 37.27 18.23 -4.33
C TYR A 780 37.70 18.14 -2.84
N PRO A 781 38.41 17.06 -2.41
CA PRO A 781 38.63 16.71 -1.00
C PRO A 781 39.41 17.73 -0.16
N THR A 782 40.07 18.69 -0.79
CA THR A 782 40.88 19.72 -0.12
C THR A 782 40.38 21.15 -0.35
N LYS A 783 39.41 21.33 -1.26
CA LYS A 783 39.00 22.66 -1.72
C LYS A 783 37.91 23.30 -0.85
N PHE A 784 37.08 22.48 -0.19
CA PHE A 784 35.92 22.96 0.59
C PHE A 784 35.76 22.28 1.95
N PRO A 785 36.75 22.34 2.87
CA PRO A 785 36.73 21.59 4.13
C PRO A 785 35.54 21.90 5.04
N LEU A 786 34.92 23.08 4.92
CA LEU A 786 33.77 23.50 5.75
C LEU A 786 32.41 23.35 5.04
N PHE A 787 32.36 22.66 3.90
CA PHE A 787 31.15 22.59 3.07
C PHE A 787 29.98 21.88 3.77
N LEU A 788 30.25 20.86 4.58
CA LEU A 788 29.22 20.22 5.40
C LEU A 788 28.60 21.22 6.40
N GLN A 789 29.43 22.05 7.02
CA GLN A 789 28.96 23.08 7.97
C GLN A 789 28.11 24.13 7.27
N TYR A 790 28.50 24.49 6.05
CA TYR A 790 27.75 25.38 5.18
C TYR A 790 26.35 24.82 4.83
N LEU A 791 26.24 23.53 4.49
CA LEU A 791 24.94 22.89 4.22
C LEU A 791 24.05 22.74 5.47
N LEU A 792 24.65 22.55 6.64
CA LEU A 792 23.92 22.32 7.90
C LEU A 792 23.50 23.61 8.60
N ASN A 793 24.03 24.76 8.18
CA ASN A 793 23.68 26.05 8.73
C ASN A 793 22.19 26.37 8.46
N PRO A 794 21.37 26.65 9.49
CA PRO A 794 19.94 26.90 9.35
C PRO A 794 19.60 28.10 8.48
N THR A 795 20.54 29.02 8.24
CA THR A 795 20.32 30.21 7.40
C THR A 795 20.74 30.00 5.95
N THR A 796 21.33 28.86 5.59
CA THR A 796 21.77 28.59 4.22
C THR A 796 20.55 28.39 3.34
N THR A 797 20.37 29.29 2.38
CA THR A 797 19.30 29.24 1.40
C THR A 797 19.74 28.51 0.15
N VAL A 798 18.75 28.09 -0.64
CA VAL A 798 18.99 27.50 -1.94
C VAL A 798 19.82 28.42 -2.84
N ASP A 799 19.48 29.71 -2.88
CA ASP A 799 20.19 30.70 -3.68
C ASP A 799 21.66 30.80 -3.27
N SER A 800 21.93 30.85 -1.96
CA SER A 800 23.30 30.90 -1.46
C SER A 800 24.12 29.67 -1.90
N LEU A 801 23.53 28.47 -1.85
CA LEU A 801 24.19 27.24 -2.26
C LEU A 801 24.47 27.24 -3.77
N LEU A 802 23.51 27.67 -4.60
CA LEU A 802 23.68 27.76 -6.05
C LEU A 802 24.75 28.78 -6.44
N GLN A 803 24.82 29.92 -5.74
CA GLN A 803 25.86 30.93 -5.96
C GLN A 803 27.25 30.42 -5.56
N PHE A 804 27.37 29.73 -4.42
CA PHE A 804 28.62 29.10 -3.98
C PHE A 804 29.13 28.10 -5.03
N LEU A 805 28.25 27.22 -5.49
CA LEU A 805 28.53 26.22 -6.51
C LEU A 805 29.00 26.87 -7.82
N LYS A 806 28.30 27.92 -8.29
CA LYS A 806 28.65 28.68 -9.51
C LYS A 806 29.97 29.43 -9.39
N TYR A 807 30.21 30.09 -8.25
CA TYR A 807 31.44 30.88 -7.99
C TYR A 807 32.69 30.00 -8.02
N HIS A 808 32.62 28.78 -7.49
CA HIS A 808 33.77 27.90 -7.36
C HIS A 808 34.05 27.00 -8.57
N LYS A 809 33.27 27.15 -9.66
CA LYS A 809 33.37 26.34 -10.89
C LYS A 809 33.41 24.83 -10.60
N ILE A 810 32.63 24.39 -9.62
CA ILE A 810 32.44 22.97 -9.34
C ILE A 810 31.60 22.46 -10.52
N ASN A 811 32.02 21.40 -11.20
CA ASN A 811 31.23 20.88 -12.32
C ASN A 811 30.06 20.06 -11.77
N PHE A 812 28.86 20.62 -11.85
CA PHE A 812 27.58 19.97 -11.64
C PHE A 812 26.76 20.22 -12.91
N SER A 813 26.06 19.21 -13.42
CA SER A 813 25.30 19.38 -14.65
C SER A 813 24.07 20.25 -14.41
N LEU A 814 24.20 21.56 -14.61
CA LEU A 814 23.27 22.24 -15.52
C LEU A 814 23.73 21.85 -16.92
N GLY A 815 22.84 21.29 -17.73
CA GLY A 815 23.18 20.56 -18.95
C GLY A 815 24.23 21.25 -19.83
N ASP A 816 25.27 20.50 -20.22
CA ASP A 816 25.53 20.14 -21.63
C ASP A 816 26.80 19.25 -21.80
N ALA A 817 26.59 18.10 -22.45
CA ALA A 817 27.38 17.35 -23.45
C ALA A 817 28.92 17.10 -23.39
N ILE A 818 29.25 15.79 -23.34
CA ILE A 818 30.22 14.96 -24.13
C ILE A 818 31.75 15.10 -23.91
N SER A 819 32.38 14.04 -23.35
CA SER A 819 33.29 13.11 -24.08
C SER A 819 33.88 11.99 -23.20
N HIS A 820 33.76 10.73 -23.67
CA HIS A 820 34.61 9.52 -23.52
C HIS A 820 35.82 9.56 -22.55
N ASP A 821 36.18 8.52 -21.77
CA ASP A 821 36.16 7.08 -22.03
C ASP A 821 36.47 6.26 -20.75
N ASN A 822 36.25 4.96 -20.86
CA ASN A 822 36.77 3.82 -20.10
C ASN A 822 35.96 3.21 -18.94
N MET A 823 35.21 2.18 -19.34
CA MET A 823 34.91 0.97 -18.58
C MET A 823 36.12 0.39 -17.82
N ARG A 824 35.85 -0.23 -16.66
CA ARG A 824 36.45 -1.52 -16.26
C ARG A 824 35.56 -2.24 -15.24
N GLU A 825 35.07 -3.40 -15.65
CA GLU A 825 34.38 -4.42 -14.86
C GLU A 825 35.27 -4.99 -13.75
N ILE A 826 34.71 -5.22 -12.55
CA ILE A 826 35.12 -6.33 -11.67
C ILE A 826 33.86 -6.96 -11.05
N SER A 827 33.85 -8.28 -11.09
CA SER A 827 32.79 -9.26 -10.81
C SER A 827 32.35 -9.39 -9.33
N PRO A 828 31.15 -9.94 -9.09
CA PRO A 828 30.61 -10.19 -7.76
C PRO A 828 31.01 -11.57 -7.27
N ASN A 829 31.49 -11.70 -6.03
CA ASN A 829 31.55 -13.00 -5.36
C ASN A 829 31.33 -12.91 -3.83
N ASN A 830 30.50 -13.87 -3.40
CA ASN A 830 30.41 -14.49 -2.07
C ASN A 830 29.59 -13.79 -0.96
N VAL A 831 28.29 -14.11 -0.99
CA VAL A 831 27.59 -14.96 0.00
C VAL A 831 28.14 -14.94 1.43
N THR A 832 27.28 -14.56 2.39
CA THR A 832 26.92 -15.45 3.51
C THR A 832 25.58 -15.03 4.11
N SER A 833 24.66 -15.99 4.11
CA SER A 833 23.36 -15.99 4.77
C SER A 833 23.51 -16.19 6.28
N PHE A 834 22.79 -15.43 7.10
CA PHE A 834 22.48 -15.85 8.46
C PHE A 834 21.01 -15.62 8.81
N SER A 835 20.54 -16.51 9.67
CA SER A 835 19.22 -17.04 9.92
C SER A 835 18.23 -16.14 10.66
N ASN A 836 16.94 -16.39 10.39
CA ASN A 836 15.79 -15.89 11.13
C ASN A 836 15.68 -16.53 12.53
N LYS A 837 15.51 -15.68 13.55
CA LYS A 837 14.78 -15.86 14.82
C LYS A 837 14.81 -14.44 15.44
N LEU A 838 13.71 -13.74 15.67
CA LEU A 838 12.93 -13.75 16.91
C LEU A 838 11.75 -12.79 16.76
N SER A 839 10.53 -13.27 17.01
CA SER A 839 9.37 -12.42 17.29
C SER A 839 8.66 -12.95 18.54
N SER A 840 9.04 -12.48 19.74
CA SER A 840 8.23 -12.56 20.98
C SER A 840 8.86 -11.86 22.19
N ASN A 841 9.51 -10.70 22.01
CA ASN A 841 10.23 -10.01 23.10
C ASN A 841 9.67 -8.61 23.46
N ILE A 842 8.58 -8.13 22.86
CA ILE A 842 8.02 -6.79 23.17
C ILE A 842 7.14 -6.87 24.42
N LEU A 843 7.46 -6.09 25.46
CA LEU A 843 6.65 -5.96 26.67
C LEU A 843 5.50 -4.96 26.48
N TRP A 844 5.81 -3.79 25.92
CA TRP A 844 4.83 -2.77 25.59
C TRP A 844 5.33 -1.86 24.46
N SER A 845 4.39 -1.17 23.81
CA SER A 845 4.66 -0.18 22.77
C SER A 845 3.71 1.01 22.87
N ILE A 846 4.23 2.22 22.69
CA ILE A 846 3.49 3.49 22.79
C ILE A 846 3.65 4.27 21.49
N ASN A 847 2.55 4.79 20.94
CA ASN A 847 2.57 5.63 19.75
C ASN A 847 2.86 7.09 20.12
N MET A 848 3.96 7.62 19.59
CA MET A 848 4.42 9.00 19.76
C MET A 848 3.96 9.95 18.64
N TYR A 849 3.11 9.46 17.72
CA TYR A 849 2.52 10.12 16.55
C TYR A 849 3.48 10.54 15.44
N LYS A 850 4.76 10.76 15.73
CA LYS A 850 5.84 11.01 14.76
C LYS A 850 7.17 10.38 15.23
N CYS A 851 8.19 10.46 14.37
CA CYS A 851 9.55 9.97 14.63
C CYS A 851 10.10 10.31 16.02
N ILE A 852 10.84 9.37 16.60
CA ILE A 852 11.49 9.50 17.90
C ILE A 852 13.01 9.52 17.68
N ASP A 853 13.58 10.71 17.53
CA ASP A 853 15.02 10.89 17.33
C ASP A 853 15.75 11.24 18.65
N SER A 854 15.03 11.55 19.73
CA SER A 854 15.61 11.84 21.06
C SER A 854 16.02 10.55 21.80
N ASN A 855 17.09 10.61 22.60
CA ASN A 855 17.48 9.49 23.46
C ASN A 855 16.50 9.34 24.63
N VAL A 856 16.26 8.10 25.03
CA VAL A 856 15.43 7.77 26.20
C VAL A 856 16.27 7.95 27.47
N ILE A 857 15.77 8.76 28.41
CA ILE A 857 16.38 8.94 29.74
C ILE A 857 15.65 8.06 30.74
N ILE A 858 16.40 7.38 31.61
CA ILE A 858 15.86 6.50 32.66
C ILE A 858 16.10 7.13 34.03
N PHE A 859 15.09 7.04 34.90
CA PHE A 859 15.19 7.42 36.30
C PHE A 859 14.78 6.27 37.21
N ASN A 860 15.64 5.96 38.19
CA ASN A 860 15.40 4.95 39.21
C ASN A 860 15.39 5.62 40.59
N GLU A 861 14.27 5.50 41.30
CA GLU A 861 14.06 6.18 42.59
C GLU A 861 15.00 5.70 43.72
N CYS A 862 15.68 4.55 43.55
CA CYS A 862 16.52 3.92 44.60
C CYS A 862 18.04 4.08 44.46
N HIS A 863 18.57 4.86 43.50
CA HIS A 863 20.02 5.09 43.44
C HIS A 863 20.35 6.52 43.02
N ASN A 864 20.48 7.39 44.03
CA ASN A 864 21.35 8.56 43.97
C ASN A 864 21.96 8.75 45.37
N GLU A 865 22.80 7.80 45.78
CA GLU A 865 23.78 8.04 46.84
C GLU A 865 24.97 8.77 46.21
N PHE A 866 25.00 10.10 46.34
CA PHE A 866 26.27 10.83 46.29
C PHE A 866 26.89 10.75 47.69
N PHE A 867 28.04 10.09 47.78
CA PHE A 867 29.09 10.18 48.82
C PHE A 867 28.71 10.66 50.24
N ASN A 868 28.74 9.70 51.18
CA ASN A 868 29.04 9.78 52.63
C ASN A 868 28.44 10.93 53.48
N ASN A 869 27.33 10.67 54.16
CA ASN A 869 27.28 10.32 55.60
C ASN A 869 25.84 10.43 56.14
N ASP A 870 25.43 9.36 56.85
CA ASP A 870 24.35 9.24 57.84
C ASP A 870 22.92 9.68 57.48
N VAL A 871 22.02 8.69 57.37
CA VAL A 871 20.89 8.40 58.30
C VAL A 871 19.75 7.67 57.55
N TYR A 872 19.37 6.51 58.08
CA TYR A 872 18.17 5.75 57.73
C TYR A 872 16.91 6.35 58.38
N TYR A 873 15.76 6.33 57.71
CA TYR A 873 14.60 5.53 58.15
C TYR A 873 13.51 5.44 57.07
N VAL A 874 13.00 4.21 56.93
CA VAL A 874 11.97 3.69 56.02
C VAL A 874 10.57 3.92 56.60
N LYS A 875 9.56 4.15 55.75
CA LYS A 875 8.21 3.57 55.95
C LYS A 875 7.41 3.42 54.64
N ASP A 876 7.11 2.15 54.37
CA ASP A 876 5.95 1.60 53.66
C ASP A 876 5.85 1.67 52.12
N ASN A 877 6.33 0.59 51.48
CA ASN A 877 5.76 -0.07 50.28
C ASN A 877 5.67 0.68 48.94
N ILE A 878 6.54 1.65 48.65
CA ILE A 878 6.71 2.10 47.26
C ILE A 878 7.65 1.10 46.55
N LYS A 879 7.04 0.16 45.81
CA LYS A 879 7.78 -0.61 44.80
C LYS A 879 8.55 0.37 43.92
N THR A 880 9.87 0.22 43.87
CA THR A 880 10.79 0.86 42.91
C THR A 880 10.13 1.14 41.57
N ILE A 881 9.71 2.39 41.35
CA ILE A 881 9.19 2.85 40.06
C ILE A 881 10.41 3.22 39.21
N GLN A 882 10.51 2.59 38.04
CA GLN A 882 11.54 2.93 37.06
C GLN A 882 10.82 3.70 35.94
N LEU A 883 11.30 4.92 35.64
CA LEU A 883 10.65 5.82 34.70
C LEU A 883 11.49 5.99 33.44
N ALA A 884 10.84 5.95 32.28
CA ALA A 884 11.43 6.28 30.98
C ALA A 884 10.85 7.59 30.46
N MET A 885 11.72 8.47 29.97
CA MET A 885 11.38 9.83 29.54
C MET A 885 11.89 10.06 28.12
N VAL A 886 11.02 10.51 27.23
CA VAL A 886 11.38 10.67 25.81
C VAL A 886 10.47 11.68 25.10
N GLY A 887 11.04 12.38 24.12
CA GLY A 887 10.33 13.31 23.24
C GLY A 887 10.32 12.87 21.78
N SER A 888 9.39 13.42 21.00
CA SER A 888 9.21 13.06 19.58
C SER A 888 8.99 14.27 18.66
N HIS A 889 9.01 13.99 17.35
CA HIS A 889 8.82 15.00 16.30
C HIS A 889 7.42 15.61 16.25
N SER A 890 6.44 15.02 16.94
CA SER A 890 5.09 15.58 17.06
C SER A 890 5.04 16.74 18.05
N GLY A 891 6.11 16.96 18.82
CA GLY A 891 6.10 17.86 19.97
C GLY A 891 5.67 17.15 21.26
N LEU A 892 5.34 15.86 21.19
CA LEU A 892 4.95 15.06 22.34
C LEU A 892 6.17 14.65 23.18
N PHE A 893 6.15 14.97 24.47
CA PHE A 893 7.02 14.45 25.52
C PHE A 893 6.21 13.59 26.49
N ILE A 894 6.75 12.44 26.89
CA ILE A 894 6.11 11.53 27.84
C ILE A 894 7.05 11.06 28.94
N ILE A 895 6.49 10.75 30.11
CA ILE A 895 7.11 9.97 31.18
C ILE A 895 6.29 8.69 31.34
N VAL A 896 6.96 7.54 31.31
CA VAL A 896 6.34 6.21 31.27
C VAL A 896 6.88 5.36 32.40
N ASP A 897 6.01 4.64 33.10
CA ASP A 897 6.44 3.56 33.99
C ASP A 897 6.92 2.37 33.17
N ILE A 898 8.18 1.97 33.37
CA ILE A 898 8.86 0.97 32.56
C ILE A 898 8.27 -0.42 32.76
N LYS A 899 7.75 -0.72 33.96
CA LYS A 899 7.20 -2.06 34.25
C LYS A 899 5.83 -2.24 33.58
N SER A 900 4.95 -1.25 33.65
CA SER A 900 3.59 -1.35 33.10
C SER A 900 3.45 -0.84 31.66
N GLY A 901 4.33 0.04 31.21
CA GLY A 901 4.15 0.79 29.96
C GLY A 901 3.09 1.90 30.06
N ASN A 902 2.62 2.22 31.27
CA ASN A 902 1.64 3.28 31.48
C ASN A 902 2.31 4.65 31.36
N ILE A 903 1.69 5.54 30.60
CA ILE A 903 2.11 6.95 30.51
C ILE A 903 1.65 7.63 31.80
N LEU A 904 2.60 8.10 32.60
CA LEU A 904 2.34 8.84 33.84
C LEU A 904 2.19 10.34 33.59
N PHE A 905 2.90 10.86 32.60
CA PHE A 905 2.85 12.28 32.25
C PHE A 905 2.97 12.46 30.75
N LYS A 906 2.23 13.46 30.24
CA LYS A 906 2.19 13.83 28.82
C LYS A 906 2.27 15.35 28.70
N TYR A 907 3.14 15.84 27.83
CA TYR A 907 3.20 17.26 27.48
C TYR A 907 3.33 17.46 25.98
N GLU A 908 2.58 18.40 25.42
CA GLU A 908 2.61 18.77 24.01
C GLU A 908 3.30 20.13 23.85
N ALA A 909 4.53 20.11 23.36
CA ALA A 909 5.33 21.30 23.07
C ALA A 909 4.91 21.97 21.76
N LYS A 910 5.21 23.27 21.59
CA LYS A 910 4.88 24.02 20.37
C LYS A 910 5.67 23.58 19.14
N GLY A 911 6.78 22.88 19.34
CA GLY A 911 7.65 22.41 18.28
C GLY A 911 8.17 21.01 18.57
N ARG A 912 8.77 20.41 17.53
CA ARG A 912 9.35 19.06 17.62
C ARG A 912 10.40 18.94 18.74
N ILE A 913 10.48 17.77 19.34
CA ILE A 913 11.48 17.44 20.37
C ILE A 913 12.43 16.40 19.79
N GLU A 914 13.62 16.84 19.35
CA GLU A 914 14.72 15.94 18.97
C GLU A 914 15.87 15.98 19.98
N GLY A 915 16.01 17.07 20.72
CA GLY A 915 17.02 17.17 21.78
C GLY A 915 16.70 16.18 22.89
N THR A 916 17.73 15.54 23.42
CA THR A 916 17.58 14.68 24.61
C THR A 916 17.28 15.58 25.80
N CYS A 917 16.32 15.19 26.66
CA CYS A 917 16.06 15.91 27.90
C CYS A 917 17.25 15.80 28.87
N SER A 918 17.35 16.70 29.85
CA SER A 918 18.40 16.61 30.87
C SER A 918 18.29 15.33 31.68
N ASP A 919 19.38 14.96 32.36
CA ASP A 919 19.28 14.00 33.45
C ASP A 919 18.39 14.58 34.57
N VAL A 920 17.85 13.71 35.42
CA VAL A 920 17.06 14.14 36.58
C VAL A 920 18.00 14.72 37.62
N PHE A 921 17.76 15.95 38.02
CA PHE A 921 18.52 16.60 39.08
C PHE A 921 17.60 17.06 40.21
N ILE A 922 18.15 17.03 41.43
CA ILE A 922 17.43 17.43 42.62
C ILE A 922 17.76 18.89 42.90
N TYR A 923 16.72 19.71 43.01
CA TYR A 923 16.82 21.10 43.40
C TYR A 923 16.09 21.32 44.73
N LYS A 924 16.84 21.75 45.75
CA LYS A 924 16.32 22.06 47.08
C LYS A 924 16.14 23.57 47.21
N ASN A 925 14.89 24.02 47.28
CA ASN A 925 14.56 25.35 47.75
C ASN A 925 14.20 25.27 49.24
N ASN A 926 14.26 26.38 49.98
CA ASN A 926 14.03 26.45 51.44
C ASN A 926 12.68 25.85 51.92
N THR A 927 11.75 25.55 51.00
CA THR A 927 10.41 25.05 51.30
C THR A 927 10.09 23.66 50.72
N ARG A 928 10.77 23.19 49.67
CA ARG A 928 10.48 21.91 48.96
C ARG A 928 11.70 21.38 48.21
N GLU A 929 11.80 20.06 48.11
CA GLU A 929 12.76 19.34 47.28
C GLU A 929 12.07 18.90 45.98
N LEU A 930 12.57 19.36 44.83
CA LEU A 930 11.99 19.11 43.50
C LEU A 930 12.91 18.22 42.66
N TYR A 931 12.31 17.34 41.85
CA TYR A 931 13.02 16.41 40.97
C TYR A 931 12.81 16.87 39.54
N ILE A 932 13.75 17.66 39.03
CA ILE A 932 13.53 18.45 37.83
C ILE A 932 14.20 17.79 36.62
N ILE A 933 13.52 17.84 35.49
CA ILE A 933 14.11 17.67 34.16
C ILE A 933 13.85 18.90 33.30
N ALA A 934 14.73 19.10 32.33
CA ALA A 934 14.62 20.14 31.32
C ALA A 934 14.50 19.53 29.94
N VAL A 935 13.42 19.86 29.23
CA VAL A 935 13.12 19.36 27.88
C VAL A 935 13.36 20.46 26.85
N PRO A 936 14.36 20.32 25.97
CA PRO A 936 14.62 21.28 24.90
C PRO A 936 13.69 21.04 23.70
N THR A 937 13.22 22.11 23.05
CA THR A 937 12.35 22.02 21.87
C THR A 937 12.88 22.83 20.69
N TYR A 938 12.42 22.46 19.49
CA TYR A 938 12.72 23.21 18.27
C TYR A 938 12.02 24.55 18.16
N ALA A 939 10.93 24.76 18.89
CA ALA A 939 10.30 26.07 19.01
C ALA A 939 11.11 27.04 19.90
N GLY A 940 12.25 26.57 20.43
CA GLY A 940 13.13 27.33 21.32
C GLY A 940 12.66 27.34 22.76
N GLU A 941 11.80 26.40 23.13
CA GLU A 941 11.31 26.25 24.50
C GLU A 941 12.25 25.33 25.31
N ILE A 942 12.50 25.68 26.57
CA ILE A 942 12.95 24.78 27.62
C ILE A 942 11.82 24.61 28.61
N ILE A 943 11.33 23.38 28.73
CA ILE A 943 10.25 23.02 29.63
C ILE A 943 10.87 22.36 30.87
N LEU A 944 10.70 22.99 32.03
CA LEU A 944 11.08 22.45 33.34
C LEU A 944 9.90 21.67 33.91
N ILE A 945 10.11 20.39 34.20
CA ILE A 945 9.06 19.49 34.70
C ILE A 945 9.52 18.90 36.03
N ASP A 946 8.66 18.97 37.05
CA ASP A 946 8.84 18.20 38.28
C ASP A 946 8.31 16.79 38.10
N ILE A 947 9.19 15.81 38.25
CA ILE A 947 8.87 14.39 38.06
C ILE A 947 8.06 13.84 39.24
N LYS A 948 8.30 14.35 40.46
CA LYS A 948 7.54 13.90 41.63
C LYS A 948 6.09 14.41 41.61
N GLY A 949 5.91 15.69 41.29
CA GLY A 949 4.58 16.29 41.13
C GLY A 949 3.90 16.00 39.80
N LEU A 950 4.63 15.47 38.81
CA LEU A 950 4.18 15.32 37.41
C LEU A 950 3.58 16.62 36.84
N GLU A 951 4.23 17.74 37.14
CA GLU A 951 3.75 19.08 36.76
C GLU A 951 4.84 19.90 36.05
N VAL A 952 4.40 20.79 35.17
CA VAL A 952 5.31 21.73 34.50
C VAL A 952 5.57 22.90 35.43
N ILE A 953 6.82 23.05 35.86
CA ILE A 953 7.26 24.17 36.70
C ILE A 953 7.27 25.45 35.88
N LYS A 954 7.91 25.42 34.69
CA LYS A 954 8.04 26.59 33.83
C LYS A 954 8.37 26.22 32.40
N VAL A 955 7.91 27.05 31.46
CA VAL A 955 8.37 27.07 30.07
C VAL A 955 9.11 28.39 29.82
N LEU A 956 10.36 28.30 29.36
CA LEU A 956 11.21 29.45 29.02
C LEU A 956 11.51 29.39 27.52
N ASN A 957 11.59 30.53 26.82
CA ASN A 957 11.79 30.55 25.36
C ASN A 957 12.94 31.50 24.97
N ILE A 958 13.79 31.07 24.02
CA ILE A 958 14.91 31.85 23.47
C ILE A 958 14.73 32.31 22.02
N ASN A 959 13.57 32.00 21.41
CA ASN A 959 13.24 32.23 20.00
C ASN A 959 14.29 31.65 19.03
N ALA A 960 14.94 30.56 19.41
CA ALA A 960 15.93 29.86 18.60
C ALA A 960 15.90 28.36 18.92
N ILE A 961 16.14 27.52 17.91
CA ILE A 961 16.12 26.05 18.07
C ILE A 961 17.08 25.62 19.19
N ILE A 962 16.62 24.73 20.07
CA ILE A 962 17.44 24.08 21.10
C ILE A 962 17.48 22.58 20.79
N LYS A 963 18.67 22.09 20.41
CA LYS A 963 18.91 20.66 20.16
C LYS A 963 19.89 20.04 21.16
N CYS A 964 20.82 20.83 21.66
CA CYS A 964 21.78 20.45 22.69
C CYS A 964 21.05 19.98 23.96
N LYS A 965 21.49 18.85 24.55
CA LYS A 965 20.97 18.35 25.84
C LYS A 965 21.28 19.39 26.94
N PRO A 966 20.29 19.89 27.69
CA PRO A 966 20.53 20.74 28.84
C PRO A 966 21.23 19.95 29.95
N VAL A 967 22.21 20.57 30.62
CA VAL A 967 22.97 19.91 31.69
C VAL A 967 22.99 20.77 32.94
N TYR A 968 22.66 20.15 34.07
CA TYR A 968 22.65 20.81 35.37
C TYR A 968 24.02 20.76 36.03
N THR A 969 24.46 21.89 36.58
CA THR A 969 25.69 22.02 37.36
C THR A 969 25.34 22.21 38.85
N ASN A 970 26.15 21.65 39.74
CA ASN A 970 25.88 21.60 41.20
C ASN A 970 25.73 22.97 41.88
N ASN A 971 26.03 24.05 41.18
CA ASN A 971 25.86 25.44 41.64
C ASN A 971 24.48 26.04 41.32
N GLY A 972 23.46 25.22 41.02
CA GLY A 972 22.08 25.69 40.82
C GLY A 972 21.77 26.21 39.40
N HIS A 973 22.65 25.92 38.44
CA HIS A 973 22.56 26.43 37.09
C HIS A 973 22.33 25.31 36.06
N LEU A 974 21.40 25.55 35.12
CA LEU A 974 21.13 24.66 34.01
C LEU A 974 21.67 25.26 32.71
N TRP A 975 22.65 24.60 32.09
CA TRP A 975 23.37 25.06 30.91
C TRP A 975 22.86 24.43 29.62
N PHE A 976 22.77 25.20 28.54
CA PHE A 976 22.38 24.70 27.22
C PHE A 976 22.80 25.66 26.09
N GLY A 977 22.87 25.15 24.86
CA GLY A 977 23.21 25.92 23.68
C GLY A 977 22.05 26.10 22.71
N GLY A 978 21.88 27.31 22.18
CA GLY A 978 20.90 27.65 21.15
C GLY A 978 21.50 27.75 19.74
N TYR A 979 20.69 27.50 18.73
CA TYR A 979 21.10 27.58 17.31
C TYR A 979 21.28 29.02 16.80
N ASN A 980 20.96 30.01 17.64
CA ASN A 980 21.39 31.40 17.47
C ASN A 980 22.87 31.62 17.83
N LYS A 981 23.63 30.54 18.03
CA LYS A 981 25.06 30.53 18.36
C LYS A 981 25.36 31.18 19.71
N THR A 982 24.54 30.89 20.70
CA THR A 982 24.68 31.43 22.05
C THR A 982 24.54 30.32 23.09
N ILE A 983 25.38 30.36 24.12
CA ILE A 983 25.27 29.52 25.32
C ILE A 983 24.48 30.28 26.38
N TYR A 984 23.53 29.57 26.99
CA TYR A 984 22.62 30.08 27.99
C TYR A 984 22.76 29.29 29.30
N THR A 985 22.39 29.95 30.39
CA THR A 985 22.13 29.29 31.68
C THR A 985 20.76 29.70 32.21
N ILE A 986 20.11 28.80 32.94
CA ILE A 986 18.94 29.12 33.76
C ILE A 986 19.36 29.01 35.23
N ASN A 987 19.19 30.09 35.98
CA ASN A 987 19.28 30.05 37.44
C ASN A 987 17.94 29.53 37.99
N LEU A 988 17.96 28.43 38.73
CA LEU A 988 16.74 27.80 39.24
C LEU A 988 16.11 28.56 40.42
N ASP A 989 16.90 29.29 41.22
CA ASP A 989 16.38 30.10 42.34
C ASP A 989 15.44 31.20 41.86
N LYS A 990 15.79 31.83 40.74
CA LYS A 990 15.04 32.93 40.12
C LYS A 990 14.16 32.48 38.96
N ILE A 991 14.30 31.21 38.52
CA ILE A 991 13.74 30.67 37.28
C ILE A 991 13.94 31.66 36.12
N SER A 992 15.15 32.20 36.04
CA SER A 992 15.51 33.26 35.10
C SER A 992 16.66 32.82 34.21
N MET A 993 16.53 33.11 32.92
CA MET A 993 17.55 32.78 31.95
C MET A 993 18.56 33.91 31.78
N LYS A 994 19.83 33.54 31.63
CA LYS A 994 20.94 34.45 31.35
C LYS A 994 21.71 33.95 30.13
N LYS A 995 21.97 34.87 29.20
CA LYS A 995 22.91 34.67 28.09
C LYS A 995 24.35 34.73 28.63
N ILE A 996 25.17 33.74 28.32
CA ILE A 996 26.55 33.62 28.81
C ILE A 996 27.56 34.07 27.77
N TYR A 997 27.55 33.45 26.58
CA TYR A 997 28.61 33.66 25.59
C TYR A 997 28.12 33.40 24.17
N ASP A 998 28.62 34.16 23.20
CA ASP A 998 28.37 33.93 21.78
C ASP A 998 29.49 33.09 21.16
N ILE A 999 29.10 32.01 20.51
CA ILE A 999 30.00 30.99 19.93
C ILE A 999 30.01 31.08 18.40
N ASP A 1000 31.00 30.46 17.77
CA ASP A 1000 31.19 30.54 16.30
C ASP A 1000 30.41 29.48 15.50
N GLY A 1001 29.96 28.42 16.17
CA GLY A 1001 29.27 27.27 15.57
C GLY A 1001 27.98 26.88 16.30
N LEU A 1002 27.29 25.88 15.76
CA LEU A 1002 26.03 25.38 16.32
C LEU A 1002 26.31 24.31 17.39
N PRO A 1003 25.81 24.48 18.63
CA PRO A 1003 25.93 23.50 19.69
C PRO A 1003 24.91 22.37 19.45
N PHE A 1004 25.39 21.22 18.98
CA PHE A 1004 24.54 20.10 18.58
C PHE A 1004 24.47 19.00 19.64
N SER A 1005 25.63 18.56 20.15
CA SER A 1005 25.75 17.44 21.08
C SER A 1005 25.65 17.85 22.55
N GLU A 1006 25.55 16.87 23.44
CA GLU A 1006 25.62 17.06 24.89
C GLU A 1006 27.01 17.58 25.31
N PRO A 1007 27.10 18.62 26.16
CA PRO A 1007 28.37 19.11 26.69
C PRO A 1007 28.94 18.15 27.74
N LEU A 1008 30.26 18.16 27.89
CA LEU A 1008 30.97 17.36 28.90
C LEU A 1008 31.25 18.19 30.15
N ILE A 1009 30.87 17.71 31.33
CA ILE A 1009 31.21 18.31 32.62
C ILE A 1009 32.39 17.54 33.24
N VAL A 1010 33.41 18.27 33.68
CA VAL A 1010 34.56 17.72 34.41
C VAL A 1010 34.94 18.68 35.54
N GLY A 1011 34.60 18.32 36.78
CA GLY A 1011 34.81 19.19 37.94
C GLY A 1011 34.06 20.52 37.79
N ASP A 1012 34.78 21.63 37.88
CA ASP A 1012 34.28 23.00 37.69
C ASP A 1012 34.20 23.41 36.22
N LYS A 1013 34.53 22.54 35.25
CA LYS A 1013 34.60 22.86 33.83
C LYS A 1013 33.45 22.25 33.03
N ILE A 1014 32.95 23.00 32.04
CA ILE A 1014 31.94 22.53 31.07
C ILE A 1014 32.42 22.78 29.64
N ILE A 1015 32.45 21.72 28.83
CA ILE A 1015 33.07 21.69 27.50
C ILE A 1015 32.00 21.47 26.43
N TYR A 1016 31.91 22.40 25.49
CA TYR A 1016 31.05 22.35 24.31
C TYR A 1016 31.86 22.05 23.06
N SER A 1017 31.51 21.00 22.32
CA SER A 1017 31.95 20.81 20.94
C SER A 1017 30.88 21.33 19.97
N LEU A 1018 31.32 22.00 18.90
CA LEU A 1018 30.44 22.66 17.96
C LEU A 1018 30.52 22.02 16.57
N LEU A 1019 29.46 22.18 15.77
CA LEU A 1019 29.49 21.80 14.36
C LEU A 1019 30.52 22.59 13.54
N SER A 1020 30.99 23.75 14.04
CA SER A 1020 32.12 24.47 13.44
C SER A 1020 33.45 23.73 13.55
N GLY A 1021 33.53 22.73 14.43
CA GLY A 1021 34.77 22.10 14.86
C GLY A 1021 35.42 22.82 16.04
N SER A 1022 34.94 24.01 16.42
CA SER A 1022 35.46 24.70 17.60
C SER A 1022 35.03 24.00 18.91
N VAL A 1023 35.86 24.13 19.93
CA VAL A 1023 35.59 23.61 21.28
C VAL A 1023 35.73 24.75 22.29
N TYR A 1024 34.75 24.90 23.17
CA TYR A 1024 34.73 25.95 24.19
C TYR A 1024 34.65 25.33 25.57
N CYS A 1025 35.46 25.82 26.51
CA CYS A 1025 35.46 25.38 27.88
C CYS A 1025 35.16 26.56 28.82
N PHE A 1026 34.14 26.43 29.65
CA PHE A 1026 33.73 27.44 30.62
C PHE A 1026 33.91 26.92 32.03
N ASN A 1027 34.23 27.82 32.96
CA ASN A 1027 34.15 27.54 34.38
C ASN A 1027 32.69 27.71 34.80
N THR A 1028 32.16 26.69 35.46
CA THR A 1028 30.76 26.61 35.85
C THR A 1028 30.42 27.57 36.99
N ASP A 1029 31.35 27.82 37.91
CA ASP A 1029 31.17 28.67 39.10
C ASP A 1029 31.10 30.16 38.78
N ASN A 1030 32.06 30.66 38.00
CA ASN A 1030 32.16 32.08 37.64
C ASN A 1030 31.59 32.39 36.23
N MET A 1031 31.16 31.36 35.48
CA MET A 1031 30.61 31.45 34.13
C MET A 1031 31.55 32.05 33.08
N MET A 1032 32.85 32.09 33.34
CA MET A 1032 33.87 32.65 32.44
C MET A 1032 34.40 31.60 31.47
N LEU A 1033 34.76 32.03 30.27
CA LEU A 1033 35.50 31.20 29.31
C LEU A 1033 36.91 30.94 29.85
N ILE A 1034 37.30 29.66 29.99
CA ILE A 1034 38.65 29.23 30.39
C ILE A 1034 39.56 29.20 29.18
N TRP A 1035 39.17 28.45 28.15
CA TRP A 1035 39.91 28.30 26.91
C TRP A 1035 38.97 27.99 25.74
N LYS A 1036 39.43 28.26 24.53
CA LYS A 1036 38.74 27.89 23.29
C LYS A 1036 39.71 27.35 22.24
N ILE A 1037 39.25 26.39 21.47
CA ILE A 1037 39.95 25.79 20.34
C ILE A 1037 39.18 26.21 19.09
N THR A 1038 39.80 26.98 18.20
CA THR A 1038 39.19 27.43 16.93
C THR A 1038 39.81 26.76 15.69
N LYS A 1039 40.76 25.84 15.89
CA LYS A 1039 41.53 25.17 14.83
C LYS A 1039 41.41 23.64 14.85
N SER A 1040 40.34 23.10 15.44
CA SER A 1040 39.98 21.71 15.18
C SER A 1040 39.31 21.71 13.80
N SER A 1041 39.99 21.15 12.80
CA SER A 1041 39.69 21.34 11.38
C SER A 1041 38.37 20.70 10.92
N TYR A 1042 37.62 20.07 11.83
CA TYR A 1042 36.61 19.06 11.50
C TYR A 1042 35.34 19.21 12.36
N PRO A 1043 34.13 19.06 11.79
CA PRO A 1043 32.88 19.19 12.52
C PRO A 1043 32.71 18.08 13.57
N SER A 1044 32.13 18.40 14.73
CA SER A 1044 31.82 17.45 15.80
C SER A 1044 30.31 17.23 15.92
N PHE A 1045 29.87 15.98 15.79
CA PHE A 1045 28.47 15.57 15.96
C PHE A 1045 28.23 14.79 17.25
N SER A 1046 29.30 14.33 17.88
CA SER A 1046 29.29 13.46 19.05
C SER A 1046 29.44 14.24 20.35
N LYS A 1047 28.96 13.65 21.45
CA LYS A 1047 29.26 14.12 22.81
C LYS A 1047 30.77 13.92 23.08
N PRO A 1048 31.49 14.96 23.58
CA PRO A 1048 32.86 14.79 24.05
C PRO A 1048 32.90 13.74 25.17
N THR A 1049 33.80 12.76 25.06
CA THR A 1049 33.86 11.62 26.00
C THR A 1049 35.09 11.75 26.90
N LEU A 1050 34.90 11.73 28.23
CA LEU A 1050 35.99 11.83 29.21
C LEU A 1050 36.84 10.56 29.23
N LEU A 1051 38.15 10.73 29.21
CA LEU A 1051 39.16 9.69 29.22
C LEU A 1051 40.22 10.03 30.29
N ASN A 1052 40.44 9.14 31.24
CA ASN A 1052 41.44 9.34 32.30
C ASN A 1052 42.66 8.45 32.02
N ILE A 1053 43.85 9.03 32.00
CA ILE A 1053 45.11 8.32 31.75
C ILE A 1053 46.11 8.76 32.83
N GLU A 1054 46.66 7.81 33.60
CA GLU A 1054 47.76 8.08 34.56
C GLU A 1054 47.53 9.32 35.48
N ASN A 1055 46.28 9.52 35.94
CA ASN A 1055 45.80 10.66 36.75
C ASN A 1055 45.61 12.01 36.02
N GLU A 1056 45.85 12.09 34.71
CA GLU A 1056 45.49 13.23 33.87
C GLU A 1056 44.15 13.01 33.16
N GLN A 1057 43.44 14.11 32.90
CA GLN A 1057 42.09 14.09 32.33
C GLN A 1057 42.09 14.60 30.88
N TYR A 1058 41.60 13.78 29.98
CA TYR A 1058 41.49 14.04 28.54
C TYR A 1058 40.04 13.91 28.09
N PHE A 1059 39.71 14.43 26.91
CA PHE A 1059 38.43 14.19 26.26
C PHE A 1059 38.61 13.86 24.78
N ILE A 1060 37.73 12.98 24.27
CA ILE A 1060 37.72 12.50 22.90
C ILE A 1060 36.61 13.19 22.12
N ILE A 1061 36.92 13.67 20.93
CA ILE A 1061 35.96 14.14 19.94
C ILE A 1061 36.09 13.28 18.68
N THR A 1062 34.95 12.85 18.15
CA THR A 1062 34.87 12.17 16.84
C THR A 1062 34.24 13.09 15.80
N SER A 1063 34.68 12.95 14.56
CA SER A 1063 34.20 13.74 13.43
C SER A 1063 33.65 12.86 12.30
N PRO A 1064 32.59 13.29 11.59
CA PRO A 1064 32.11 12.63 10.37
C PRO A 1064 33.20 12.44 9.31
N GLU A 1065 34.27 13.23 9.33
CA GLU A 1065 35.39 13.06 8.40
C GLU A 1065 36.34 11.90 8.75
N GLY A 1066 36.01 11.14 9.81
CA GLY A 1066 36.75 9.97 10.26
C GLY A 1066 37.89 10.29 11.21
N TYR A 1067 37.93 11.48 11.81
CA TYR A 1067 38.93 11.83 12.81
C TYR A 1067 38.48 11.46 14.22
N VAL A 1068 39.40 10.90 15.00
CA VAL A 1068 39.31 10.72 16.44
C VAL A 1068 40.42 11.55 17.07
N SER A 1069 40.05 12.61 17.78
CA SER A 1069 40.98 13.59 18.33
C SER A 1069 40.87 13.63 19.86
N ILE A 1070 42.00 13.56 20.56
CA ILE A 1070 42.10 13.61 22.02
C ILE A 1070 42.67 14.95 22.44
N PHE A 1071 42.07 15.56 23.46
CA PHE A 1071 42.47 16.86 23.99
C PHE A 1071 42.58 16.83 25.52
N GLU A 1072 43.49 17.64 26.06
CA GLU A 1072 43.61 17.86 27.51
C GLU A 1072 42.44 18.71 28.03
N VAL A 1073 41.82 18.29 29.13
CA VAL A 1073 40.71 19.03 29.77
C VAL A 1073 41.17 20.38 30.33
N ASN A 1074 42.41 20.47 30.82
CA ASN A 1074 42.88 21.65 31.54
C ASN A 1074 43.16 22.86 30.65
N ASN A 1075 43.72 22.65 29.45
CA ASN A 1075 44.18 23.74 28.58
C ASN A 1075 43.67 23.62 27.12
N GLY A 1076 42.93 22.57 26.78
CA GLY A 1076 42.42 22.33 25.43
C GLY A 1076 43.50 21.98 24.40
N LYS A 1077 44.72 21.63 24.80
CA LYS A 1077 45.77 21.21 23.87
C LYS A 1077 45.43 19.85 23.28
N LYS A 1078 45.63 19.70 21.97
CA LYS A 1078 45.48 18.42 21.28
C LYS A 1078 46.60 17.48 21.71
N PHE A 1079 46.24 16.35 22.29
CA PHE A 1079 47.17 15.31 22.75
C PHE A 1079 47.57 14.39 21.59
N SER A 1080 46.60 13.82 20.87
CA SER A 1080 46.83 12.99 19.68
C SER A 1080 45.58 12.98 18.78
N GLU A 1081 45.75 12.59 17.53
CA GLU A 1081 44.69 12.49 16.52
C GLU A 1081 44.99 11.37 15.53
N ILE A 1082 43.98 10.55 15.23
CA ILE A 1082 44.06 9.51 14.22
C ILE A 1082 42.91 9.64 13.22
N LYS A 1083 43.22 9.45 11.94
CA LYS A 1083 42.23 9.35 10.87
C LYS A 1083 41.95 7.90 10.55
N ILE A 1084 40.69 7.50 10.65
CA ILE A 1084 40.21 6.17 10.25
C ILE A 1084 39.48 6.21 8.90
N SER A 1085 39.33 5.05 8.27
CA SER A 1085 38.63 4.92 6.98
C SER A 1085 37.11 4.79 7.18
N GLY A 1086 36.38 5.89 7.15
CA GLY A 1086 34.91 5.92 7.21
C GLY A 1086 34.38 7.02 8.12
N GLU A 1087 33.09 7.31 8.05
CA GLU A 1087 32.49 8.45 8.75
C GLU A 1087 32.10 8.07 10.18
N LEU A 1088 32.47 8.91 11.15
CA LEU A 1088 32.13 8.76 12.57
C LEU A 1088 31.05 9.76 12.97
N PHE A 1089 29.85 9.26 13.24
CA PHE A 1089 28.73 10.08 13.72
C PHE A 1089 28.52 10.02 15.23
N ASP A 1090 29.25 9.15 15.91
CA ASP A 1090 28.97 8.78 17.29
C ASP A 1090 30.11 9.01 18.25
N SER A 1091 29.77 9.14 19.53
CA SER A 1091 30.74 9.25 20.62
C SER A 1091 31.58 7.99 20.74
N ALA A 1092 32.85 8.18 21.08
CA ALA A 1092 33.74 7.07 21.33
C ALA A 1092 33.33 6.33 22.61
N LEU A 1093 33.33 5.00 22.56
CA LEU A 1093 33.13 4.16 23.74
C LEU A 1093 34.49 3.87 24.38
N ILE A 1094 34.63 4.15 25.66
CA ILE A 1094 35.84 3.83 26.42
C ILE A 1094 35.58 2.55 27.19
N ASN A 1095 36.44 1.56 27.01
CA ASN A 1095 36.40 0.29 27.70
C ASN A 1095 37.82 -0.04 28.21
N ASN A 1096 38.06 0.24 29.49
CA ASN A 1096 39.41 0.30 30.08
C ASN A 1096 40.29 1.28 29.26
N ASP A 1097 41.48 0.85 28.81
CA ASP A 1097 42.41 1.69 28.03
C ASP A 1097 42.10 1.70 26.51
N LYS A 1098 41.04 1.01 26.07
CA LYS A 1098 40.68 0.89 24.66
C LYS A 1098 39.58 1.86 24.27
N ILE A 1099 39.77 2.52 23.13
CA ILE A 1099 38.78 3.41 22.51
C ILE A 1099 38.12 2.65 21.37
N ILE A 1100 36.79 2.51 21.41
CA ILE A 1100 36.00 1.80 20.41
C ILE A 1100 35.14 2.80 19.64
N VAL A 1101 35.24 2.80 18.31
CA VAL A 1101 34.44 3.66 17.43
C VAL A 1101 33.85 2.86 16.26
N SER A 1102 32.61 3.20 15.87
CA SER A 1102 31.89 2.56 14.77
C SER A 1102 31.65 3.52 13.60
N CYS A 1103 31.77 3.05 12.35
CA CYS A 1103 31.61 3.89 11.15
C CYS A 1103 30.50 3.44 10.20
N ASN A 1104 30.18 4.31 9.23
CA ASN A 1104 29.14 4.15 8.20
C ASN A 1104 29.32 2.98 7.20
N LYS A 1105 30.35 2.13 7.36
CA LYS A 1105 30.57 0.94 6.51
C LYS A 1105 30.48 -0.37 7.29
N GLY A 1106 29.91 -0.32 8.49
CA GLY A 1106 29.77 -1.49 9.35
C GLY A 1106 31.09 -1.99 9.95
N ASN A 1107 32.12 -1.14 9.94
CA ASN A 1107 33.40 -1.41 10.58
C ASN A 1107 33.41 -0.87 12.01
N ILE A 1108 34.03 -1.64 12.89
CA ILE A 1108 34.35 -1.25 14.26
C ILE A 1108 35.87 -1.17 14.37
N TYR A 1109 36.35 -0.09 14.97
CA TYR A 1109 37.77 0.17 15.20
C TYR A 1109 38.02 0.16 16.70
N ILE A 1110 39.05 -0.60 17.11
CA ILE A 1110 39.56 -0.63 18.48
C ILE A 1110 40.93 0.05 18.46
N LEU A 1111 41.05 1.15 19.20
CA LEU A 1111 42.27 1.94 19.34
C LEU A 1111 42.83 1.74 20.76
N ASN A 1112 44.15 1.75 20.89
CA ASN A 1112 44.84 1.85 22.17
C ASN A 1112 45.53 3.19 22.28
N ILE A 1113 45.80 3.59 23.52
CA ILE A 1113 46.71 4.68 23.80
C ILE A 1113 48.06 4.09 24.19
N PHE A 1114 49.12 4.49 23.50
CA PHE A 1114 50.47 3.99 23.75
C PHE A 1114 51.48 5.13 23.65
N LYS A 1115 52.25 5.38 24.72
CA LYS A 1115 53.37 6.35 24.77
C LYS A 1115 53.06 7.69 24.08
N ASN A 1116 51.94 8.31 24.44
CA ASN A 1116 51.46 9.60 23.91
C ASN A 1116 50.90 9.60 22.49
N ASP A 1117 50.54 8.44 21.92
CA ASP A 1117 49.86 8.38 20.63
C ASP A 1117 48.70 7.37 20.63
N ILE A 1118 47.80 7.51 19.65
CA ILE A 1118 46.66 6.62 19.45
C ILE A 1118 47.00 5.64 18.34
N LEU A 1119 47.00 4.35 18.66
CA LEU A 1119 47.28 3.30 17.70
C LEU A 1119 46.03 2.48 17.41
N LEU A 1120 45.77 2.27 16.11
CA LEU A 1120 44.76 1.31 15.68
C LEU A 1120 45.25 -0.12 15.98
N ILE A 1121 44.57 -0.81 16.91
CA ILE A 1121 44.88 -2.20 17.27
C ILE A 1121 44.19 -3.16 16.29
N GLU A 1122 42.90 -2.95 16.08
CA GLU A 1122 42.05 -3.87 15.34
C GLU A 1122 40.98 -3.10 14.56
N LYS A 1123 40.81 -3.49 13.29
CA LYS A 1123 39.69 -3.08 12.45
C LYS A 1123 38.92 -4.33 12.07
N LYS A 1124 37.61 -4.31 12.31
CA LYS A 1124 36.76 -5.45 11.97
C LYS A 1124 35.48 -5.05 11.28
N THR A 1125 35.20 -5.68 10.16
CA THR A 1125 33.94 -5.51 9.43
C THR A 1125 32.88 -6.40 10.06
N VAL A 1126 32.10 -5.84 10.98
CA VAL A 1126 31.05 -6.60 11.68
C VAL A 1126 29.74 -6.57 10.89
N PHE A 1127 29.48 -5.52 10.11
CA PHE A 1127 28.22 -5.36 9.36
C PHE A 1127 28.45 -5.16 7.85
N SER A 1128 28.51 -6.26 7.09
CA SER A 1128 28.62 -6.22 5.63
C SER A 1128 27.32 -5.74 4.96
N GLY A 1129 27.41 -4.76 4.05
CA GLY A 1129 26.28 -4.31 3.22
C GLY A 1129 25.25 -3.41 3.90
N LEU A 1130 25.53 -2.86 5.09
CA LEU A 1130 24.66 -1.95 5.82
C LEU A 1130 25.29 -0.55 5.93
N ASN A 1131 24.46 0.49 5.81
CA ASN A 1131 24.95 1.86 5.61
C ASN A 1131 25.35 2.62 6.88
N VAL A 1132 24.99 2.20 8.11
CA VAL A 1132 25.57 2.78 9.35
C VAL A 1132 25.35 1.87 10.57
N VAL A 1133 26.38 1.72 11.41
CA VAL A 1133 26.25 1.25 12.81
C VAL A 1133 26.31 2.48 13.71
N LYS A 1134 25.25 2.69 14.49
CA LYS A 1134 25.16 3.76 15.47
C LYS A 1134 25.24 3.14 16.87
N ASN A 1135 26.01 3.81 17.72
CA ASN A 1135 26.09 3.67 19.16
C ASN A 1135 26.34 2.22 19.60
N ILE A 1136 27.62 1.84 19.73
CA ILE A 1136 28.00 0.60 20.39
C ILE A 1136 28.17 0.90 21.88
N ARG A 1137 27.53 0.12 22.75
CA ARG A 1137 27.79 0.19 24.20
C ARG A 1137 28.11 -1.18 24.78
N THR A 1138 28.85 -1.17 25.88
CA THR A 1138 29.13 -2.37 26.67
C THR A 1138 27.84 -2.89 27.30
N PHE A 1139 27.66 -4.21 27.22
CA PHE A 1139 26.54 -4.93 27.81
C PHE A 1139 27.05 -6.25 28.39
N LYS A 1140 27.21 -6.31 29.72
CA LYS A 1140 27.91 -7.42 30.40
C LYS A 1140 29.30 -7.62 29.78
N GLU A 1141 29.60 -8.82 29.27
CA GLU A 1141 30.84 -9.12 28.52
C GLU A 1141 30.71 -8.92 27.00
N MET A 1142 29.55 -8.50 26.50
CA MET A 1142 29.24 -8.29 25.08
C MET A 1142 29.08 -6.79 24.75
N PHE A 1143 28.76 -6.49 23.50
CA PHE A 1143 28.34 -5.18 23.06
C PHE A 1143 26.91 -5.21 22.51
N ILE A 1144 26.17 -4.12 22.68
CA ILE A 1144 24.91 -3.86 21.98
C ILE A 1144 25.17 -2.78 20.94
N GLY A 1145 24.74 -3.02 19.70
CA GLY A 1145 24.84 -2.06 18.61
C GLY A 1145 23.51 -1.94 17.85
N VAL A 1146 23.24 -0.76 17.30
CA VAL A 1146 22.05 -0.51 16.50
C VAL A 1146 22.43 -0.15 15.08
N THR A 1147 21.76 -0.74 14.10
CA THR A 1147 21.96 -0.40 12.69
C THR A 1147 20.81 0.46 12.17
N THR A 1148 21.12 1.35 11.22
CA THR A 1148 20.15 2.33 10.71
C THR A 1148 18.91 1.71 10.08
N ASN A 1149 18.94 0.46 9.63
CA ASN A 1149 17.76 -0.27 9.15
C ASN A 1149 16.82 -0.78 10.27
N GLY A 1150 17.01 -0.34 11.52
CA GLY A 1150 16.11 -0.66 12.63
C GLY A 1150 16.44 -1.95 13.39
N LYS A 1151 17.62 -2.54 13.19
CA LYS A 1151 18.02 -3.77 13.87
C LYS A 1151 18.89 -3.49 15.08
N ILE A 1152 18.60 -4.19 16.18
CA ILE A 1152 19.39 -4.20 17.40
C ILE A 1152 20.17 -5.51 17.45
N TRP A 1153 21.46 -5.41 17.68
CA TRP A 1153 22.41 -6.52 17.63
C TRP A 1153 23.12 -6.68 18.97
N LEU A 1154 23.23 -7.93 19.42
CA LEU A 1154 24.24 -8.34 20.38
C LEU A 1154 25.50 -8.74 19.61
N ILE A 1155 26.66 -8.28 20.05
CA ILE A 1155 27.95 -8.52 19.44
C ILE A 1155 28.88 -9.07 20.53
N ASP A 1156 29.59 -10.15 20.26
CA ASP A 1156 30.53 -10.71 21.23
C ASP A 1156 31.71 -9.75 21.50
N LYS A 1157 32.42 -9.98 22.62
CA LYS A 1157 33.59 -9.18 23.02
C LYS A 1157 34.70 -9.16 21.97
N ASN A 1158 34.81 -10.25 21.21
CA ASN A 1158 35.84 -10.42 20.18
C ASN A 1158 35.38 -9.88 18.82
N LEU A 1159 34.17 -9.32 18.71
CA LEU A 1159 33.59 -8.78 17.47
C LEU A 1159 33.49 -9.81 16.31
N ASN A 1160 33.56 -11.11 16.60
CA ASN A 1160 33.44 -12.21 15.64
C ASN A 1160 31.99 -12.59 15.38
N GLU A 1161 31.19 -12.62 16.43
CA GLU A 1161 29.83 -13.14 16.42
C GLU A 1161 28.84 -12.02 16.70
N LYS A 1162 27.72 -12.04 15.98
CA LYS A 1162 26.63 -11.11 16.20
C LYS A 1162 25.30 -11.81 16.05
N GLU A 1163 24.35 -11.41 16.87
CA GLU A 1163 22.99 -11.90 16.86
C GLU A 1163 22.01 -10.73 16.77
N CYS A 1164 21.07 -10.79 15.84
CA CYS A 1164 20.00 -9.81 15.74
C CYS A 1164 18.94 -10.14 16.78
N VAL A 1165 18.88 -9.37 17.87
CA VAL A 1165 17.92 -9.59 18.96
C VAL A 1165 16.57 -8.96 18.70
N PHE A 1166 16.52 -7.94 17.84
CA PHE A 1166 15.27 -7.27 17.48
C PHE A 1166 15.36 -6.56 16.13
N ASP A 1167 14.26 -6.56 15.37
CA ASP A 1167 14.11 -5.83 14.11
C ASP A 1167 12.85 -4.94 14.18
N ALA A 1168 13.05 -3.63 14.33
CA ALA A 1168 11.98 -2.66 14.39
C ALA A 1168 11.31 -2.40 13.03
N LYS A 1169 11.92 -2.85 11.92
CA LYS A 1169 11.47 -2.58 10.54
C LYS A 1169 11.38 -1.08 10.18
N ALA A 1170 11.99 -0.24 10.99
CA ALA A 1170 12.06 1.21 10.84
C ALA A 1170 13.32 1.74 11.51
N ASP A 1171 13.87 2.83 10.98
CA ASP A 1171 15.14 3.36 11.46
C ASP A 1171 15.08 3.74 12.95
N ILE A 1172 16.11 3.33 13.70
CA ILE A 1172 16.34 3.70 15.09
C ILE A 1172 17.49 4.70 15.11
N PHE A 1173 17.21 5.92 15.58
CA PHE A 1173 18.21 7.01 15.61
C PHE A 1173 18.81 7.25 17.00
N SER A 1174 18.06 6.94 18.06
CA SER A 1174 18.53 7.01 19.44
C SER A 1174 19.11 5.69 19.91
N PHE A 1175 20.05 5.74 20.86
CA PHE A 1175 20.55 4.52 21.48
C PHE A 1175 19.50 3.96 22.46
N PRO A 1176 19.22 2.63 22.45
CA PRO A 1176 18.33 2.01 23.42
C PRO A 1176 18.82 2.22 24.84
N ALA A 1177 17.93 2.66 25.72
CA ALA A 1177 18.19 2.62 27.16
C ALA A 1177 18.22 1.17 27.63
N ILE A 1178 19.27 0.78 28.36
CA ILE A 1178 19.50 -0.58 28.85
C ILE A 1178 19.23 -0.62 30.35
N ILE A 1179 18.38 -1.55 30.80
CA ILE A 1179 18.07 -1.76 32.22
C ILE A 1179 18.27 -3.24 32.56
N MET A 1180 19.02 -3.52 33.61
CA MET A 1180 19.23 -4.88 34.11
C MET A 1180 18.35 -5.11 35.34
N ASN A 1181 17.46 -6.10 35.29
CA ASN A 1181 16.64 -6.50 36.44
C ASN A 1181 17.37 -7.55 37.30
N GLU A 1182 16.98 -7.63 38.58
CA GLU A 1182 17.50 -8.59 39.56
C GLU A 1182 17.36 -10.06 39.13
N ASN A 1183 16.40 -10.36 38.24
CA ASN A 1183 16.16 -11.70 37.68
C ASN A 1183 17.02 -12.04 36.44
N SER A 1184 18.10 -11.29 36.17
CA SER A 1184 18.97 -11.44 34.98
C SER A 1184 18.35 -11.09 33.61
N GLU A 1185 17.05 -10.77 33.56
CA GLU A 1185 16.38 -10.21 32.37
C GLU A 1185 16.82 -8.76 32.12
N THR A 1186 17.16 -8.45 30.86
CA THR A 1186 17.55 -7.10 30.43
C THR A 1186 16.43 -6.46 29.64
N LEU A 1187 16.01 -5.26 30.02
CA LEU A 1187 15.03 -4.47 29.27
C LEU A 1187 15.75 -3.46 28.38
N LEU A 1188 15.36 -3.39 27.12
CA LEU A 1188 15.77 -2.33 26.19
C LEU A 1188 14.58 -1.44 25.85
N ILE A 1189 14.76 -0.13 25.99
CA ILE A 1189 13.74 0.87 25.64
C ILE A 1189 14.28 1.78 24.55
N PHE A 1190 13.58 1.87 23.43
CA PHE A 1190 14.03 2.68 22.29
C PHE A 1190 12.85 3.19 21.46
N GLY A 1191 13.07 4.31 20.79
CA GLY A 1191 12.15 4.87 19.82
C GLY A 1191 12.60 4.59 18.39
N ALA A 1192 11.65 4.45 17.47
CA ALA A 1192 11.92 4.29 16.05
C ALA A 1192 11.10 5.28 15.20
N ARG A 1193 11.47 5.42 13.92
CA ARG A 1193 10.80 6.31 12.96
C ARG A 1193 9.45 5.79 12.43
N ASP A 1194 8.99 4.64 12.90
CA ASP A 1194 7.61 4.17 12.76
C ASP A 1194 6.66 4.75 13.81
N ASN A 1195 7.11 5.79 14.53
CA ASN A 1195 6.38 6.52 15.57
C ASN A 1195 6.18 5.74 16.87
N LEU A 1196 6.83 4.58 17.06
CA LEU A 1196 6.61 3.73 18.23
C LEU A 1196 7.81 3.75 19.18
N LEU A 1197 7.54 4.06 20.46
CA LEU A 1197 8.41 3.79 21.59
C LEU A 1197 8.15 2.36 22.04
N ARG A 1198 9.18 1.54 22.22
CA ARG A 1198 9.04 0.13 22.61
C ARG A 1198 9.91 -0.19 23.81
N CYS A 1199 9.42 -1.09 24.65
CA CYS A 1199 10.23 -1.82 25.60
C CYS A 1199 10.25 -3.30 25.21
N ILE A 1200 11.46 -3.85 25.11
CA ILE A 1200 11.68 -5.26 24.82
C ILE A 1200 12.50 -5.91 25.94
N SER A 1201 12.27 -7.19 26.17
CA SER A 1201 13.07 -8.01 27.09
C SER A 1201 14.05 -8.87 26.32
N ILE A 1202 15.30 -8.89 26.76
CA ILE A 1202 16.37 -9.78 26.29
C ILE A 1202 16.74 -10.69 27.47
N LYS A 1203 16.66 -12.00 27.23
CA LYS A 1203 17.05 -13.04 28.19
C LYS A 1203 18.48 -13.46 27.97
#